data_AF-A0A5R8Y2Z1-F1
#
_entry.id   AF-A0A5R8Y2Z1-F1
#
_cell.length_a   1.000
_cell.length_b   1.000
_cell.length_c   1.000
_cell.angle_alpha   90.00
_cell.angle_beta   90.00
_cell.angle_gamma   90.00
#
_symmetry.space_group_name_H-M   'P 1'
#
loop_
_entity.id
_entity.type
_entity.pdbx_description
1 polymer ?
#
loop_
_entity_poly.entity_id
_entity_poly.type
_entity_poly.pdbx_seq_one_letter_code
_entity_poly.pdbx_strand_id
1 'polypeptide(L)'
;MARQKRKLKYLDSDLINLQDKIHFDIKDELFAEKHFRYYIMCNTSKSSSIKTPRKYFYHKFKKEYFIEKNNQGFKYYSLNPKISKSCILDNRIKHESLIFSIINAIFIDRKSEKITESLLIAIGLVIDILEVKSISLNNINDFKTEHQLIVYDELYKDAKYPNQDKRDITRFFSELSLLINDFILVIPKKYGKLNSKGKLKELSSSVMYQLDYFALEELKFIKVKAEQYISFIEEKKALLSVKNLLTTLLHSKKQNIYSKFLINKLLLDYNIDASVIFKLHPNKKELKIQEILKTLSIGGIVLSNNEQLAVIWTKELFPNYPKNIQLSESYSCITDSLGGRKFIKEQFGFSVEEIDRYLYPSRETIYPLYLFLMIRTGLNNETLLDWKVEKKESKYKLKSDDLGIMSLIESKKKRSNSIITCVIKNDSDEMKFVNFYINWAKDIFESSKNKHLFQYFNRTSSKESKIESLNTRILGYIKESPRSFFKKYEIYNEKNERIDFIDHRLIRKSHNFQEYLKGKQEFERQLSKKHIDSRTTKNHYENNSIEWSESKKCKIAKSQNFLVSMFKGNIIRKNHPLTKLFNGSMANCKNNKKPTFSNAPNLKENEYCIDWTKCLTSCEQASVIPKIHGPVIYAWIDFMEKQKDEFINEEHWGKEYLHDYKAATDTLKYFNEDEKRFCEKEKYKHFEFVKMILKRTVKIGKLKSA
;
A
#
# COMPACT_ATOMS: atom_id res chain seq x y z
N MET A 1 24.34 36.59 -53.26
CA MET A 1 25.53 37.47 -53.17
C MET A 1 25.96 37.59 -51.71
N ALA A 2 27.27 37.44 -51.48
CA ALA A 2 28.07 37.72 -50.28
C ALA A 2 27.63 37.18 -48.89
N ARG A 3 28.19 36.01 -48.52
CA ARG A 3 28.49 35.63 -47.13
C ARG A 3 29.58 36.58 -46.59
N GLN A 4 29.22 37.59 -45.79
CA GLN A 4 30.20 38.29 -44.95
C GLN A 4 30.46 37.45 -43.69
N LYS A 5 31.57 36.70 -43.69
CA LYS A 5 32.23 36.28 -42.44
C LYS A 5 32.75 37.55 -41.76
N ARG A 6 32.03 38.08 -40.77
CA ARG A 6 32.61 39.06 -39.84
C ARG A 6 33.65 38.33 -39.00
N LYS A 7 34.91 38.76 -39.15
CA LYS A 7 36.04 38.35 -38.31
C LYS A 7 35.71 38.66 -36.85
N LEU A 8 35.84 37.65 -35.99
CA LEU A 8 35.91 37.80 -34.54
C LEU A 8 37.02 38.82 -34.22
N LYS A 9 36.68 39.91 -33.53
CA LYS A 9 37.63 40.57 -32.65
C LYS A 9 37.86 39.59 -31.50
N TYR A 10 39.06 39.07 -31.38
CA TYR A 10 39.51 38.41 -30.17
C TYR A 10 39.35 39.43 -29.03
N LEU A 11 38.45 39.13 -28.08
CA LEU A 11 38.53 39.73 -26.76
C LEU A 11 39.73 39.09 -26.06
N ASP A 12 40.55 39.94 -25.43
CA ASP A 12 41.64 39.53 -24.54
C ASP A 12 41.14 38.46 -23.58
N SER A 13 41.66 37.26 -23.75
CA SER A 13 41.25 36.03 -23.07
C SER A 13 41.69 35.97 -21.61
N ASP A 14 42.31 37.02 -21.11
CA ASP A 14 43.22 36.98 -19.95
C ASP A 14 42.60 37.58 -18.68
N LEU A 15 41.32 37.98 -18.71
CA LEU A 15 40.58 38.49 -17.54
C LEU A 15 39.32 37.69 -17.16
N ILE A 16 39.06 36.56 -17.83
CA ILE A 16 37.87 35.73 -17.58
C ILE A 16 38.31 34.37 -17.05
N ASN A 17 38.07 34.14 -15.75
CA ASN A 17 38.27 32.85 -15.07
C ASN A 17 37.62 31.70 -15.88
N LEU A 18 38.21 30.50 -15.89
CA LEU A 18 37.70 29.37 -16.67
C LEU A 18 36.22 29.02 -16.37
N GLN A 19 35.76 29.24 -15.13
CA GLN A 19 34.36 29.12 -14.71
C GLN A 19 33.42 30.13 -15.40
N ASP A 20 33.89 31.35 -15.65
CA ASP A 20 33.09 32.42 -16.24
C ASP A 20 32.82 32.14 -17.75
N LYS A 21 33.70 31.40 -18.43
CA LYS A 21 33.54 31.05 -19.86
C LYS A 21 32.41 30.04 -20.12
N ILE A 22 32.09 29.15 -19.18
CA ILE A 22 31.06 28.12 -19.42
C ILE A 22 29.63 28.68 -19.41
N HIS A 23 29.39 29.80 -18.73
CA HIS A 23 28.08 30.44 -18.66
C HIS A 23 27.93 31.64 -19.59
N PHE A 24 28.95 31.97 -20.37
CA PHE A 24 28.82 32.95 -21.44
C PHE A 24 28.02 32.37 -22.63
N ASP A 25 27.03 33.10 -23.12
CA ASP A 25 26.22 32.69 -24.27
C ASP A 25 26.88 33.06 -25.60
N ILE A 26 27.66 32.11 -26.14
CA ILE A 26 28.35 32.26 -27.43
C ILE A 26 27.39 32.09 -28.63
N LYS A 27 26.20 31.50 -28.42
CA LYS A 27 25.27 31.19 -29.53
C LYS A 27 24.32 32.33 -29.84
N ASP A 28 23.96 33.09 -28.81
CA ASP A 28 23.10 34.24 -28.92
C ASP A 28 23.83 35.43 -28.33
N GLU A 29 24.36 36.32 -29.17
CA GLU A 29 25.17 37.46 -28.71
C GLU A 29 24.32 38.56 -28.06
N LEU A 30 22.99 38.52 -28.21
CA LEU A 30 22.10 39.57 -27.73
C LEU A 30 22.22 39.73 -26.20
N PHE A 31 22.73 40.89 -25.77
CA PHE A 31 23.04 41.20 -24.37
C PHE A 31 23.95 40.16 -23.66
N ALA A 32 24.69 39.32 -24.40
CA ALA A 32 25.51 38.27 -23.80
C ALA A 32 26.57 38.85 -22.84
N GLU A 33 27.21 39.95 -23.26
CA GLU A 33 28.21 40.69 -22.49
C GLU A 33 27.56 41.60 -21.42
N LYS A 34 26.58 42.42 -21.81
CA LYS A 34 25.88 43.34 -20.88
C LYS A 34 25.22 42.63 -19.71
N HIS A 35 24.63 41.45 -19.94
CA HIS A 35 23.96 40.66 -18.90
C HIS A 35 24.87 39.59 -18.29
N PHE A 36 26.15 39.58 -18.67
CA PHE A 36 27.09 38.62 -18.12
C PHE A 36 27.12 38.72 -16.59
N ARG A 37 27.16 37.57 -15.90
CA ARG A 37 26.97 37.39 -14.44
C ARG A 37 25.54 37.54 -13.91
N TYR A 38 24.58 38.00 -14.70
CA TYR A 38 23.16 38.06 -14.30
C TYR A 38 22.30 36.90 -14.82
N TYR A 39 22.94 35.95 -15.51
CA TYR A 39 22.33 34.68 -15.91
C TYR A 39 23.34 33.54 -15.84
N ILE A 40 22.81 32.31 -15.80
CA ILE A 40 23.57 31.08 -16.05
C ILE A 40 23.00 30.31 -17.23
N MET A 41 23.88 29.56 -17.90
CA MET A 41 23.54 28.69 -19.03
C MET A 41 23.18 27.28 -18.56
N CYS A 42 22.05 26.76 -19.03
CA CYS A 42 21.60 25.39 -18.77
C CYS A 42 21.54 24.54 -20.05
N ASN A 43 21.63 23.22 -19.88
CA ASN A 43 21.41 22.26 -20.97
C ASN A 43 19.90 22.12 -21.26
N THR A 44 19.48 22.54 -22.46
CA THR A 44 18.10 22.45 -22.91
C THR A 44 17.81 21.10 -23.57
N SER A 45 16.65 20.50 -23.29
CA SER A 45 16.21 19.26 -23.95
C SER A 45 15.67 19.56 -25.35
N LYS A 46 15.79 18.61 -26.29
CA LYS A 46 15.28 18.77 -27.67
C LYS A 46 13.76 19.03 -27.75
N SER A 47 13.00 18.77 -26.67
CA SER A 47 11.54 18.75 -26.61
C SER A 47 10.85 20.01 -26.05
N SER A 48 11.58 21.06 -25.60
CA SER A 48 10.93 22.29 -25.12
C SER A 48 10.61 23.26 -26.27
N SER A 49 9.40 23.83 -26.25
CA SER A 49 8.91 24.81 -27.24
C SER A 49 9.54 26.19 -27.10
N ILE A 50 10.15 26.49 -25.95
CA ILE A 50 10.91 27.72 -25.69
C ILE A 50 12.35 27.31 -25.37
N LYS A 51 13.29 27.72 -26.23
CA LYS A 51 14.71 27.31 -26.17
C LYS A 51 15.61 28.48 -25.76
N THR A 52 15.37 29.09 -24.60
CA THR A 52 16.43 29.95 -24.02
C THR A 52 17.24 29.14 -23.02
N PRO A 53 18.55 28.93 -23.28
CA PRO A 53 19.43 28.28 -22.32
C PRO A 53 19.77 29.20 -21.13
N ARG A 54 19.39 30.48 -21.17
CA ARG A 54 19.68 31.45 -20.11
C ARG A 54 18.63 31.39 -18.99
N LYS A 55 19.09 31.27 -17.75
CA LYS A 55 18.29 31.48 -16.54
C LYS A 55 18.80 32.72 -15.82
N TYR A 56 17.96 33.76 -15.80
CA TYR A 56 18.27 35.06 -15.21
C TYR A 56 17.97 35.10 -13.71
N PHE A 57 18.84 35.78 -12.96
CA PHE A 57 18.71 35.99 -11.51
C PHE A 57 17.86 37.21 -11.14
N TYR A 58 17.79 38.21 -12.02
CA TYR A 58 16.89 39.36 -11.91
C TYR A 58 15.84 39.34 -13.01
N HIS A 59 14.61 39.73 -12.66
CA HIS A 59 13.54 39.86 -13.64
C HIS A 59 13.80 40.98 -14.65
N LYS A 60 14.47 42.07 -14.23
CA LYS A 60 14.82 43.20 -15.10
C LYS A 60 15.58 42.76 -16.37
N PHE A 61 16.68 42.02 -16.20
CA PHE A 61 17.50 41.55 -17.34
C PHE A 61 16.79 40.51 -18.20
N LYS A 62 15.95 39.65 -17.59
CA LYS A 62 15.08 38.74 -18.33
C LYS A 62 14.10 39.52 -19.22
N LYS A 63 13.51 40.59 -18.68
CA LYS A 63 12.57 41.45 -19.40
C LYS A 63 13.23 42.17 -20.57
N GLU A 64 14.38 42.78 -20.36
CA GLU A 64 15.20 43.42 -21.42
C GLU A 64 15.48 42.43 -22.57
N TYR A 65 15.94 41.22 -22.26
CA TYR A 65 16.25 40.20 -23.27
C TYR A 65 15.00 39.69 -24.02
N PHE A 66 13.88 39.44 -23.32
CA PHE A 66 12.65 38.91 -23.94
C PHE A 66 11.98 39.93 -24.88
N ILE A 67 11.94 41.21 -24.48
CA ILE A 67 11.37 42.29 -25.31
C ILE A 67 12.20 42.43 -26.59
N GLU A 68 13.52 42.50 -26.46
CA GLU A 68 14.39 42.70 -27.61
C GLU A 68 14.39 41.49 -28.56
N LYS A 69 14.26 40.27 -28.03
CA LYS A 69 14.03 39.08 -28.87
C LYS A 69 12.71 39.12 -29.62
N ASN A 70 11.64 39.60 -28.99
CA ASN A 70 10.37 39.79 -29.69
C ASN A 70 10.51 40.82 -30.81
N ASN A 71 11.17 41.96 -30.54
CA ASN A 71 11.44 43.01 -31.52
C ASN A 71 12.27 42.51 -32.72
N GLN A 72 13.19 41.56 -32.51
CA GLN A 72 13.96 40.90 -33.57
C GLN A 72 13.15 39.85 -34.38
N GLY A 73 11.84 39.75 -34.17
CA GLY A 73 10.92 38.88 -34.91
C GLY A 73 10.65 37.52 -34.25
N PHE A 74 11.25 37.20 -33.10
CA PHE A 74 11.00 35.96 -32.37
C PHE A 74 9.74 36.05 -31.49
N LYS A 75 8.55 36.04 -32.12
CA LYS A 75 7.24 36.28 -31.48
C LYS A 75 6.85 35.32 -30.34
N TYR A 76 7.56 34.21 -30.15
CA TYR A 76 7.34 33.29 -29.03
C TYR A 76 7.91 33.82 -27.69
N TYR A 77 8.78 34.84 -27.71
CA TYR A 77 9.15 35.58 -26.51
C TYR A 77 8.06 36.61 -26.18
N SER A 78 7.58 36.67 -24.94
CA SER A 78 6.54 37.62 -24.55
C SER A 78 7.11 39.03 -24.33
N LEU A 79 6.38 40.07 -24.77
CA LEU A 79 6.66 41.47 -24.43
C LEU A 79 6.48 41.76 -22.92
N ASN A 80 5.69 40.94 -22.23
CA ASN A 80 5.43 41.04 -20.80
C ASN A 80 5.80 39.71 -20.10
N PRO A 81 7.10 39.37 -20.02
CA PRO A 81 7.52 38.13 -19.38
C PRO A 81 7.12 38.15 -17.89
N LYS A 82 6.65 37.01 -17.36
CA LYS A 82 6.35 36.88 -15.93
C LYS A 82 7.64 36.72 -15.11
N ILE A 83 7.63 37.25 -13.89
CA ILE A 83 8.65 36.98 -12.87
C ILE A 83 8.71 35.46 -12.64
N SER A 84 9.89 34.87 -12.86
CA SER A 84 10.10 33.44 -12.61
C SER A 84 10.64 33.22 -11.21
N LYS A 85 10.32 32.08 -10.59
CA LYS A 85 10.89 31.69 -9.29
C LYS A 85 12.42 31.57 -9.30
N SER A 86 13.05 31.46 -10.47
CA SER A 86 14.50 31.47 -10.65
C SER A 86 15.12 32.88 -10.57
N CYS A 87 14.31 33.94 -10.61
CA CYS A 87 14.78 35.32 -10.45
C CYS A 87 14.94 35.63 -8.95
N ILE A 88 15.90 34.94 -8.32
CA ILE A 88 16.04 34.88 -6.87
C ILE A 88 16.50 36.19 -6.22
N LEU A 89 17.18 37.06 -6.98
CA LEU A 89 17.75 38.30 -6.46
C LEU A 89 16.74 39.46 -6.37
N ASP A 90 15.61 39.39 -7.10
CA ASP A 90 14.60 40.46 -7.10
C ASP A 90 14.08 40.78 -5.68
N ASN A 91 14.01 39.76 -4.82
CA ASN A 91 13.51 39.88 -3.44
C ASN A 91 14.62 39.73 -2.37
N ARG A 92 15.89 39.52 -2.77
CA ARG A 92 16.99 39.12 -1.84
C ARG A 92 18.28 39.89 -2.09
N ILE A 93 18.17 41.17 -2.44
CA ILE A 93 19.33 41.99 -2.82
C ILE A 93 20.37 42.08 -1.68
N LYS A 94 19.94 42.05 -0.42
CA LYS A 94 20.83 42.04 0.75
C LYS A 94 21.72 40.79 0.85
N HIS A 95 21.32 39.70 0.19
CA HIS A 95 22.04 38.42 0.18
C HIS A 95 22.77 38.16 -1.15
N GLU A 96 22.95 39.18 -1.99
CA GLU A 96 23.52 39.04 -3.32
C GLU A 96 24.92 38.39 -3.31
N SER A 97 25.79 38.83 -2.41
CA SER A 97 27.14 38.25 -2.24
C SER A 97 27.09 36.75 -1.93
N LEU A 98 26.26 36.36 -0.96
CA LEU A 98 26.06 34.96 -0.58
C LEU A 98 25.51 34.15 -1.76
N ILE A 99 24.47 34.65 -2.43
CA ILE A 99 23.83 33.97 -3.56
C ILE A 99 24.83 33.71 -4.69
N PHE A 100 25.65 34.71 -5.04
CA PHE A 100 26.69 34.52 -6.06
C PHE A 100 27.78 33.55 -5.62
N SER A 101 28.19 33.58 -4.36
CA SER A 101 29.14 32.58 -3.83
C SER A 101 28.62 31.15 -3.99
N ILE A 102 27.32 30.94 -3.73
CA ILE A 102 26.67 29.65 -3.89
C ILE A 102 26.57 29.25 -5.37
N ILE A 103 26.15 30.17 -6.24
CA ILE A 103 26.00 29.90 -7.67
C ILE A 103 27.34 29.51 -8.28
N ASN A 104 28.41 30.26 -8.00
CA ASN A 104 29.73 30.01 -8.56
C ASN A 104 30.32 28.67 -8.11
N ALA A 105 29.98 28.22 -6.90
CA ALA A 105 30.43 26.93 -6.38
C ALA A 105 29.59 25.74 -6.90
N ILE A 106 28.26 25.90 -7.05
CA ILE A 106 27.37 24.80 -7.47
C ILE A 106 27.36 24.62 -9.00
N PHE A 107 27.47 25.70 -9.76
CA PHE A 107 27.39 25.69 -11.22
C PHE A 107 28.79 25.80 -11.84
N ILE A 108 29.70 24.90 -11.48
CA ILE A 108 31.00 24.76 -12.16
C ILE A 108 30.81 24.17 -13.57
N ASP A 109 29.69 23.47 -13.78
CA ASP A 109 29.28 22.87 -15.04
C ASP A 109 27.83 23.25 -15.41
N ARG A 110 27.48 23.11 -16.70
CA ARG A 110 26.11 23.33 -17.17
C ARG A 110 25.21 22.17 -16.75
N LYS A 111 24.33 22.43 -15.78
CA LYS A 111 23.27 21.49 -15.38
C LYS A 111 22.07 21.56 -16.32
N SER A 112 21.21 20.53 -16.30
CA SER A 112 19.95 20.54 -17.06
C SER A 112 19.00 21.63 -16.57
N GLU A 113 18.19 22.19 -17.46
CA GLU A 113 17.24 23.26 -17.15
C GLU A 113 16.43 23.02 -15.86
N LYS A 114 15.87 21.80 -15.71
CA LYS A 114 15.06 21.42 -14.55
C LYS A 114 15.86 21.36 -13.25
N ILE A 115 17.12 20.95 -13.32
CA ILE A 115 18.02 20.90 -12.15
C ILE A 115 18.41 22.32 -11.76
N THR A 116 18.75 23.16 -12.75
CA THR A 116 19.09 24.56 -12.55
C THR A 116 17.95 25.32 -11.87
N GLU A 117 16.71 25.21 -12.37
CA GLU A 117 15.55 25.86 -11.75
C GLU A 117 15.31 25.39 -10.32
N SER A 118 15.40 24.07 -10.10
CA SER A 118 15.25 23.46 -8.78
C SER A 118 16.26 24.00 -7.77
N LEU A 119 17.54 24.10 -8.15
CA LEU A 119 18.60 24.62 -7.28
C LEU A 119 18.44 26.11 -7.00
N LEU A 120 18.11 26.93 -8.00
CA LEU A 120 17.88 28.36 -7.78
C LEU A 120 16.69 28.58 -6.83
N ILE A 121 15.57 27.90 -7.05
CA ILE A 121 14.40 27.97 -6.14
C ILE A 121 14.81 27.59 -4.71
N ALA A 122 15.57 26.51 -4.55
CA ALA A 122 16.04 26.04 -3.26
C ALA A 122 16.93 27.07 -2.53
N ILE A 123 17.86 27.72 -3.25
CA ILE A 123 18.72 28.78 -2.69
C ILE A 123 17.85 29.90 -2.09
N GLY A 124 16.86 30.38 -2.85
CA GLY A 124 15.97 31.42 -2.37
C GLY A 124 15.20 31.02 -1.10
N LEU A 125 14.66 29.80 -1.08
CA LEU A 125 13.90 29.30 0.08
C LEU A 125 14.77 29.09 1.32
N VAL A 126 16.00 28.59 1.14
CA VAL A 126 16.94 28.40 2.26
C VAL A 126 17.29 29.74 2.89
N ILE A 127 17.58 30.76 2.08
CA ILE A 127 17.88 32.10 2.56
C ILE A 127 16.70 32.69 3.32
N ASP A 128 15.48 32.63 2.78
CA ASP A 128 14.28 33.14 3.45
C ASP A 128 14.08 32.50 4.83
N ILE A 129 14.30 31.17 4.93
CA ILE A 129 14.13 30.43 6.18
C ILE A 129 15.19 30.84 7.20
N LEU A 130 16.45 30.99 6.78
CA LEU A 130 17.54 31.39 7.66
C LEU A 130 17.38 32.84 8.13
N GLU A 131 16.91 33.74 7.25
CA GLU A 131 16.61 35.14 7.58
C GLU A 131 15.51 35.23 8.64
N VAL A 132 14.42 34.46 8.51
CA VAL A 132 13.35 34.37 9.52
C VAL A 132 13.87 33.89 10.88
N LYS A 133 14.92 33.08 10.90
CA LYS A 133 15.59 32.61 12.13
C LYS A 133 16.73 33.52 12.59
N SER A 134 16.89 34.68 11.96
CA SER A 134 17.94 35.66 12.26
C SER A 134 19.37 35.08 12.13
N ILE A 135 19.57 34.16 11.19
CA ILE A 135 20.88 33.57 10.88
C ILE A 135 21.46 34.28 9.65
N SER A 136 22.57 34.99 9.84
CA SER A 136 23.28 35.65 8.75
C SER A 136 24.45 34.79 8.26
N LEU A 137 24.52 34.58 6.94
CA LEU A 137 25.63 33.90 6.26
C LEU A 137 26.19 34.85 5.21
N ASN A 138 27.51 34.93 5.12
CA ASN A 138 28.19 35.84 4.19
C ASN A 138 28.74 35.09 2.97
N ASN A 139 29.08 33.80 3.12
CA ASN A 139 29.66 32.96 2.07
C ASN A 139 29.15 31.52 2.14
N ILE A 140 29.31 30.74 1.06
CA ILE A 140 28.93 29.32 1.00
C ILE A 140 29.59 28.49 2.11
N ASN A 141 30.85 28.77 2.48
CA ASN A 141 31.57 28.03 3.51
C ASN A 141 31.02 28.24 4.93
N ASP A 142 30.15 29.23 5.13
CA ASP A 142 29.51 29.47 6.43
C ASP A 142 28.40 28.44 6.71
N PHE A 143 27.97 27.67 5.70
CA PHE A 143 26.96 26.65 5.88
C PHE A 143 27.48 25.49 6.74
N LYS A 144 26.79 25.25 7.87
CA LYS A 144 27.01 24.12 8.76
C LYS A 144 25.84 23.14 8.71
N THR A 145 26.08 21.91 9.15
CA THR A 145 25.06 20.87 9.33
C THR A 145 23.86 21.37 10.15
N GLU A 146 24.10 22.23 11.15
CA GLU A 146 23.05 22.83 11.99
C GLU A 146 22.06 23.70 11.19
N HIS A 147 22.55 24.47 10.20
CA HIS A 147 21.69 25.27 9.33
C HIS A 147 20.76 24.39 8.49
N GLN A 148 21.25 23.22 8.04
CA GLN A 148 20.41 22.22 7.37
C GLN A 148 19.29 21.71 8.28
N LEU A 149 19.59 21.45 9.55
CA LEU A 149 18.61 21.00 10.53
C LEU A 149 17.52 22.04 10.76
N ILE A 150 17.92 23.31 10.93
CA ILE A 150 16.99 24.44 11.12
C ILE A 150 16.06 24.59 9.92
N VAL A 151 16.62 24.52 8.70
CA VAL A 151 15.83 24.60 7.47
C VAL A 151 14.85 23.44 7.34
N TYR A 152 15.27 22.21 7.67
CA TYR A 152 14.36 21.07 7.67
C TYR A 152 13.28 21.18 8.74
N ASP A 153 13.63 21.64 9.94
CA ASP A 153 12.66 21.85 11.02
C ASP A 153 11.53 22.78 10.58
N GLU A 154 11.84 23.89 9.91
CA GLU A 154 10.84 24.81 9.39
C GLU A 154 10.02 24.20 8.24
N LEU A 155 10.69 23.54 7.28
CA LEU A 155 10.04 22.91 6.12
C LEU A 155 9.07 21.77 6.46
N TYR A 156 9.32 21.07 7.56
CA TYR A 156 8.50 19.93 8.00
C TYR A 156 7.51 20.30 9.10
N LYS A 157 7.65 21.45 9.77
CA LYS A 157 6.65 22.01 10.70
C LYS A 157 5.54 22.77 9.96
N ASP A 158 5.88 23.52 8.92
CA ASP A 158 4.93 24.38 8.21
C ASP A 158 4.31 23.69 6.97
N ALA A 159 2.98 23.61 6.94
CA ALA A 159 2.23 23.03 5.83
C ALA A 159 2.28 23.88 4.54
N LYS A 160 2.75 25.14 4.62
CA LYS A 160 2.79 26.06 3.47
C LYS A 160 3.75 25.62 2.35
N TYR A 161 4.76 24.80 2.65
CA TYR A 161 5.77 24.39 1.67
C TYR A 161 5.34 23.14 0.88
N PRO A 162 5.17 23.23 -0.46
CA PRO A 162 4.86 22.10 -1.32
C PRO A 162 5.94 20.99 -1.28
N ASN A 163 5.55 19.77 -1.63
CA ASN A 163 6.48 18.64 -1.73
C ASN A 163 7.61 18.85 -2.76
N GLN A 164 7.39 19.69 -3.77
CA GLN A 164 8.40 20.01 -4.78
C GLN A 164 9.54 20.81 -4.15
N ASP A 165 9.21 21.87 -3.41
CA ASP A 165 10.16 22.72 -2.68
C ASP A 165 11.01 21.90 -1.69
N LYS A 166 10.41 20.92 -1.00
CA LYS A 166 11.13 19.98 -0.11
C LYS A 166 12.18 19.15 -0.85
N ARG A 167 11.86 18.71 -2.08
CA ARG A 167 12.80 17.97 -2.93
C ARG A 167 13.91 18.88 -3.44
N ASP A 168 13.57 20.10 -3.81
CA ASP A 168 14.50 21.10 -4.32
C ASP A 168 15.53 21.48 -3.25
N ILE A 169 15.10 21.72 -2.01
CA ILE A 169 16.01 22.00 -0.88
C ILE A 169 16.86 20.77 -0.51
N THR A 170 16.29 19.57 -0.56
CA THR A 170 17.07 18.34 -0.34
C THR A 170 18.17 18.20 -1.39
N ARG A 171 17.86 18.52 -2.66
CA ARG A 171 18.85 18.52 -3.74
C ARG A 171 19.92 19.58 -3.53
N PHE A 172 19.55 20.78 -3.12
CA PHE A 172 20.52 21.85 -2.79
C PHE A 172 21.52 21.41 -1.71
N PHE A 173 21.06 20.89 -0.57
CA PHE A 173 21.97 20.43 0.47
C PHE A 173 22.82 19.23 0.05
N SER A 174 22.33 18.41 -0.89
CA SER A 174 23.11 17.32 -1.47
C SER A 174 24.27 17.86 -2.31
N GLU A 175 24.05 18.89 -3.14
CA GLU A 175 25.14 19.58 -3.85
C GLU A 175 26.10 20.27 -2.87
N LEU A 176 25.58 20.92 -1.84
CA LEU A 176 26.38 21.60 -0.82
C LEU A 176 27.33 20.65 -0.07
N SER A 177 26.85 19.44 0.25
CA SER A 177 27.66 18.41 0.93
C SER A 177 28.81 17.86 0.10
N LEU A 178 28.78 18.05 -1.22
CA LEU A 178 29.89 17.70 -2.11
C LEU A 178 30.95 18.81 -2.16
N LEU A 179 30.61 20.03 -1.72
CA LEU A 179 31.44 21.23 -1.86
C LEU A 179 32.12 21.63 -0.54
N ILE A 180 31.49 21.37 0.61
CA ILE A 180 31.98 21.75 1.94
C ILE A 180 32.39 20.50 2.71
N ASN A 181 33.68 20.34 2.99
CA ASN A 181 34.24 19.15 3.63
C ASN A 181 33.61 18.84 5.01
N ASP A 182 33.30 19.86 5.80
CA ASP A 182 32.76 19.71 7.15
C ASP A 182 31.22 19.68 7.20
N PHE A 183 30.55 19.70 6.04
CA PHE A 183 29.10 19.67 5.96
C PHE A 183 28.59 18.23 5.85
N ILE A 184 27.98 17.73 6.93
CA ILE A 184 27.43 16.37 6.96
C ILE A 184 26.00 16.40 6.44
N LEU A 185 25.77 15.78 5.27
CA LEU A 185 24.43 15.68 4.71
C LEU A 185 23.47 14.89 5.61
N VAL A 186 22.50 15.58 6.22
CA VAL A 186 21.42 14.94 6.95
C VAL A 186 20.31 14.52 5.98
N ILE A 187 20.01 13.22 5.88
CA ILE A 187 18.93 12.74 5.00
C ILE A 187 17.57 12.95 5.71
N PRO A 188 16.59 13.65 5.10
CA PRO A 188 15.29 14.01 5.72
C PRO A 188 14.45 12.83 6.23
N LYS A 189 14.77 11.59 5.82
CA LYS A 189 14.11 10.35 6.27
C LYS A 189 14.19 10.13 7.80
N LYS A 190 15.09 10.83 8.52
CA LYS A 190 15.14 10.84 9.99
C LYS A 190 14.24 11.92 10.64
N TYR A 191 14.04 13.09 10.03
CA TYR A 191 13.23 14.19 10.61
C TYR A 191 11.74 14.10 10.27
N GLY A 192 11.38 13.67 9.06
CA GLY A 192 9.98 13.40 8.69
C GLY A 192 9.34 12.23 9.47
N LYS A 193 10.10 11.56 10.35
CA LYS A 193 9.62 10.54 11.29
C LYS A 193 9.20 11.10 12.66
N LEU A 194 9.69 12.27 13.06
CA LEU A 194 9.37 12.85 14.38
C LEU A 194 7.96 13.46 14.42
N ASN A 195 7.46 14.00 13.30
CA ASN A 195 6.10 14.55 13.20
C ASN A 195 5.13 13.72 12.34
N SER A 196 5.56 12.56 11.82
CA SER A 196 4.58 11.60 11.32
C SER A 196 3.98 10.89 12.52
N LYS A 197 2.70 11.12 12.83
CA LYS A 197 1.87 10.15 13.57
C LYS A 197 2.33 8.76 13.11
N GLY A 198 2.88 7.98 14.04
CA GLY A 198 3.80 6.87 13.72
C GLY A 198 3.29 6.07 12.54
N LYS A 199 4.02 6.08 11.41
CA LYS A 199 3.67 5.22 10.28
C LYS A 199 3.69 3.79 10.82
N LEU A 200 2.49 3.21 10.94
CA LEU A 200 2.28 1.82 11.31
C LEU A 200 3.25 0.97 10.47
N LYS A 201 4.15 0.25 11.15
CA LYS A 201 5.10 -0.66 10.49
C LYS A 201 4.40 -1.91 9.94
N GLU A 202 3.24 -2.22 10.52
CA GLU A 202 2.30 -3.28 10.22
C GLU A 202 0.91 -2.94 10.77
N LEU A 203 -0.11 -3.70 10.38
CA LEU A 203 -1.44 -3.64 11.00
C LEU A 203 -1.54 -4.73 12.07
N SER A 204 -2.10 -4.42 13.22
CA SER A 204 -2.33 -5.42 14.26
C SER A 204 -3.44 -6.38 13.89
N SER A 205 -3.50 -7.51 14.59
CA SER A 205 -4.54 -8.51 14.40
C SER A 205 -5.93 -7.96 14.71
N SER A 206 -6.04 -7.05 15.70
CA SER A 206 -7.28 -6.33 16.00
C SER A 206 -7.73 -5.42 14.85
N VAL A 207 -6.81 -4.61 14.31
CA VAL A 207 -7.12 -3.74 13.16
C VAL A 207 -7.48 -4.56 11.93
N MET A 208 -6.76 -5.66 11.68
CA MET A 208 -7.07 -6.58 10.58
C MET A 208 -8.46 -7.21 10.71
N TYR A 209 -8.86 -7.59 11.93
CA TYR A 209 -10.20 -8.11 12.20
C TYR A 209 -11.28 -7.05 11.96
N GLN A 210 -11.10 -5.83 12.48
CA GLN A 210 -12.05 -4.72 12.26
C GLN A 210 -12.22 -4.42 10.76
N LEU A 211 -11.12 -4.35 10.01
CA LEU A 211 -11.14 -4.11 8.56
C LEU A 211 -11.90 -5.20 7.81
N ASP A 212 -11.65 -6.46 8.15
CA ASP A 212 -12.32 -7.62 7.54
C ASP A 212 -13.81 -7.65 7.86
N TYR A 213 -14.17 -7.46 9.14
CA TYR A 213 -15.55 -7.39 9.62
C TYR A 213 -16.33 -6.28 8.91
N PHE A 214 -15.83 -5.04 8.94
CA PHE A 214 -16.54 -3.92 8.31
C PHE A 214 -16.56 -4.00 6.79
N ALA A 215 -15.54 -4.58 6.15
CA ALA A 215 -15.57 -4.83 4.71
C ALA A 215 -16.67 -5.84 4.36
N LEU A 216 -16.81 -6.91 5.14
CA LEU A 216 -17.87 -7.90 4.97
C LEU A 216 -19.27 -7.30 5.20
N GLU A 217 -19.46 -6.53 6.27
CA GLU A 217 -20.73 -5.84 6.56
C GLU A 217 -21.10 -4.86 5.44
N GLU A 218 -20.14 -4.08 4.94
CA GLU A 218 -20.39 -3.15 3.84
C GLU A 218 -20.74 -3.88 2.53
N LEU A 219 -20.09 -5.01 2.26
CA LEU A 219 -20.42 -5.84 1.10
C LEU A 219 -21.82 -6.44 1.17
N LYS A 220 -22.25 -6.92 2.34
CA LYS A 220 -23.62 -7.39 2.56
C LYS A 220 -24.62 -6.26 2.33
N PHE A 221 -24.36 -5.07 2.89
CA PHE A 221 -25.22 -3.91 2.73
C PHE A 221 -25.35 -3.47 1.26
N ILE A 222 -24.21 -3.34 0.55
CA ILE A 222 -24.18 -3.00 -0.87
C ILE A 222 -24.97 -4.03 -1.68
N LYS A 223 -24.77 -5.32 -1.41
CA LYS A 223 -25.49 -6.40 -2.10
C LYS A 223 -27.00 -6.28 -1.92
N VAL A 224 -27.48 -6.18 -0.68
CA VAL A 224 -28.92 -6.05 -0.38
C VAL A 224 -29.51 -4.82 -1.06
N LYS A 225 -28.83 -3.67 -0.99
CA LYS A 225 -29.30 -2.44 -1.64
C LYS A 225 -29.32 -2.54 -3.17
N ALA A 226 -28.30 -3.14 -3.78
CA ALA A 226 -28.25 -3.33 -5.23
C ALA A 226 -29.38 -4.26 -5.71
N GLU A 227 -29.59 -5.39 -5.03
CA GLU A 227 -30.67 -6.34 -5.34
C GLU A 227 -32.06 -5.70 -5.14
N GLN A 228 -32.25 -4.93 -4.07
CA GLN A 228 -33.47 -4.18 -3.80
C GLN A 228 -33.78 -3.18 -4.93
N TYR A 229 -32.77 -2.44 -5.40
CA TYR A 229 -32.97 -1.45 -6.47
C TYR A 229 -33.28 -2.10 -7.82
N ILE A 230 -32.72 -3.27 -8.11
CA ILE A 230 -33.07 -4.04 -9.31
C ILE A 230 -34.54 -4.47 -9.24
N SER A 231 -34.98 -5.02 -8.11
CA SER A 231 -36.39 -5.38 -7.88
C SER A 231 -37.34 -4.18 -8.02
N PHE A 232 -36.96 -3.00 -7.51
CA PHE A 232 -37.75 -1.78 -7.70
C PHE A 232 -37.95 -1.41 -9.17
N ILE A 233 -36.92 -1.59 -10.00
CA ILE A 233 -37.01 -1.32 -11.44
C ILE A 233 -37.93 -2.32 -12.13
N GLU A 234 -37.92 -3.59 -11.71
CA GLU A 234 -38.80 -4.63 -12.25
C GLU A 234 -40.28 -4.38 -11.89
N GLU A 235 -40.55 -3.86 -10.70
CA GLU A 235 -41.90 -3.51 -10.21
C GLU A 235 -42.49 -2.23 -10.83
N LYS A 236 -41.71 -1.49 -11.62
CA LYS A 236 -42.08 -0.21 -12.23
C LYS A 236 -43.45 -0.22 -12.90
N LYS A 237 -43.80 -1.26 -13.66
CA LYS A 237 -45.07 -1.34 -14.40
C LYS A 237 -46.29 -1.37 -13.48
N ALA A 238 -46.20 -2.07 -12.36
CA ALA A 238 -47.29 -2.15 -11.40
C ALA A 238 -47.48 -0.81 -10.66
N LEU A 239 -46.36 -0.19 -10.26
CA LEU A 239 -46.39 1.10 -9.55
C LEU A 239 -46.82 2.26 -10.44
N LEU A 240 -46.25 2.40 -11.64
CA LEU A 240 -46.60 3.45 -12.61
C LEU A 240 -47.78 3.03 -13.52
N SER A 241 -48.78 2.37 -12.95
CA SER A 241 -50.02 2.02 -13.64
C SER A 241 -50.92 3.24 -13.86
N VAL A 242 -51.82 3.19 -14.87
CA VAL A 242 -52.80 4.27 -15.13
C VAL A 242 -53.54 4.68 -13.87
N LYS A 243 -54.04 3.69 -13.10
CA LYS A 243 -54.79 3.92 -11.86
C LYS A 243 -53.98 4.72 -10.84
N ASN A 244 -52.74 4.32 -10.57
CA ASN A 244 -51.89 4.96 -9.57
C ASN A 244 -51.43 6.36 -10.01
N LEU A 245 -51.07 6.50 -11.28
CA LEU A 245 -50.67 7.80 -11.86
C LEU A 245 -51.83 8.81 -11.79
N LEU A 246 -53.04 8.42 -12.21
CA LEU A 246 -54.23 9.28 -12.14
C LEU A 246 -54.65 9.59 -10.70
N THR A 247 -54.62 8.60 -9.80
CA THR A 247 -54.93 8.80 -8.37
C THR A 247 -53.99 9.83 -7.74
N THR A 248 -52.69 9.69 -8.01
CA THR A 248 -51.67 10.64 -7.53
C THR A 248 -51.87 12.02 -8.12
N LEU A 249 -52.19 12.11 -9.41
CA LEU A 249 -52.42 13.37 -10.10
C LEU A 249 -53.65 14.12 -9.56
N LEU A 250 -54.78 13.41 -9.36
CA LEU A 250 -56.01 13.98 -8.80
C LEU A 250 -55.86 14.42 -7.34
N HIS A 251 -54.94 13.79 -6.59
CA HIS A 251 -54.63 14.21 -5.23
C HIS A 251 -53.80 15.50 -5.17
N SER A 252 -53.10 15.84 -6.26
CA SER A 252 -52.30 17.07 -6.33
C SER A 252 -53.20 18.30 -6.54
N LYS A 253 -53.16 19.26 -5.60
CA LYS A 253 -54.06 20.43 -5.58
C LYS A 253 -53.72 21.50 -6.64
N LYS A 254 -52.51 21.48 -7.19
CA LYS A 254 -52.02 22.47 -8.18
C LYS A 254 -51.06 21.81 -9.15
N GLN A 255 -51.01 22.32 -10.38
CA GLN A 255 -50.03 21.87 -11.36
C GLN A 255 -48.62 22.31 -10.93
N ASN A 256 -47.78 21.33 -10.61
CA ASN A 256 -46.36 21.50 -10.31
C ASN A 256 -45.50 20.64 -11.25
N ILE A 257 -44.18 20.66 -11.09
CA ILE A 257 -43.29 19.90 -11.97
C ILE A 257 -43.56 18.38 -11.89
N TYR A 258 -43.93 17.85 -10.72
CA TYR A 258 -44.26 16.43 -10.55
C TYR A 258 -45.51 16.05 -11.34
N SER A 259 -46.55 16.87 -11.27
CA SER A 259 -47.77 16.67 -12.04
C SER A 259 -47.51 16.70 -13.56
N LYS A 260 -46.56 17.53 -14.03
CA LYS A 260 -46.15 17.53 -15.45
C LYS A 260 -45.47 16.22 -15.84
N PHE A 261 -44.58 15.70 -14.99
CA PHE A 261 -43.97 14.38 -15.20
C PHE A 261 -45.02 13.26 -15.24
N LEU A 262 -46.00 13.28 -14.34
CA LEU A 262 -47.09 12.29 -14.31
C LEU A 262 -47.99 12.36 -15.55
N ILE A 263 -48.40 13.57 -15.98
CA ILE A 263 -49.19 13.78 -17.21
C ILE A 263 -48.42 13.26 -18.42
N ASN A 264 -47.13 13.61 -18.53
CA ASN A 264 -46.31 13.17 -19.65
C ASN A 264 -46.14 11.64 -19.66
N LYS A 265 -46.00 11.02 -18.48
CA LYS A 265 -45.95 9.55 -18.37
C LYS A 265 -47.24 8.89 -18.83
N LEU A 266 -48.40 9.43 -18.42
CA LEU A 266 -49.72 8.96 -18.87
C LEU A 266 -49.90 9.09 -20.38
N LEU A 267 -49.42 10.19 -20.96
CA LEU A 267 -49.47 10.42 -22.40
C LEU A 267 -48.57 9.43 -23.16
N LEU A 268 -47.33 9.25 -22.72
CA LEU A 268 -46.35 8.41 -23.42
C LEU A 268 -46.65 6.91 -23.32
N ASP A 269 -46.96 6.42 -22.12
CA ASP A 269 -47.11 4.97 -21.89
C ASP A 269 -48.53 4.47 -22.19
N TYR A 270 -49.53 5.35 -22.10
CA TYR A 270 -50.95 4.96 -22.15
C TYR A 270 -51.81 5.79 -23.10
N ASN A 271 -51.23 6.79 -23.79
CA ASN A 271 -51.95 7.70 -24.69
C ASN A 271 -53.11 8.46 -24.01
N ILE A 272 -52.92 8.85 -22.74
CA ILE A 272 -53.92 9.58 -21.95
C ILE A 272 -53.41 11.00 -21.66
N ASP A 273 -54.05 12.02 -22.25
CA ASP A 273 -53.81 13.42 -21.90
C ASP A 273 -54.63 13.83 -20.67
N ALA A 274 -53.96 13.92 -19.52
CA ALA A 274 -54.55 14.31 -18.26
C ALA A 274 -54.36 15.81 -17.92
N SER A 275 -53.90 16.64 -18.88
CA SER A 275 -53.70 18.08 -18.68
C SER A 275 -54.97 18.84 -18.28
N VAL A 276 -56.13 18.32 -18.71
CA VAL A 276 -57.46 18.87 -18.42
C VAL A 276 -57.77 18.93 -16.92
N ILE A 277 -57.15 18.09 -16.08
CA ILE A 277 -57.37 18.06 -14.63
C ILE A 277 -57.08 19.42 -13.96
N PHE A 278 -56.13 20.19 -14.47
CA PHE A 278 -55.72 21.48 -13.87
C PHE A 278 -56.33 22.70 -14.57
N LYS A 279 -57.22 22.53 -15.55
CA LYS A 279 -57.89 23.66 -16.21
C LYS A 279 -58.89 24.31 -15.24
N LEU A 280 -58.78 25.63 -15.07
CA LEU A 280 -59.67 26.43 -14.22
C LEU A 280 -61.10 26.52 -14.78
N HIS A 281 -61.24 26.56 -16.10
CA HIS A 281 -62.53 26.68 -16.79
C HIS A 281 -62.66 25.61 -17.89
N PRO A 282 -62.91 24.34 -17.54
CA PRO A 282 -63.10 23.28 -18.51
C PRO A 282 -64.44 23.42 -19.24
N ASN A 283 -64.45 23.20 -20.55
CA ASN A 283 -65.70 23.15 -21.33
C ASN A 283 -66.49 21.84 -21.07
N LYS A 284 -67.71 21.72 -21.62
CA LYS A 284 -68.58 20.54 -21.40
C LYS A 284 -67.95 19.22 -21.85
N LYS A 285 -67.11 19.22 -22.90
CA LYS A 285 -66.39 18.04 -23.38
C LYS A 285 -65.26 17.66 -22.42
N GLU A 286 -64.54 18.65 -21.92
CA GLU A 286 -63.45 18.51 -20.96
C GLU A 286 -63.94 18.03 -19.58
N LEU A 287 -65.11 18.47 -19.13
CA LEU A 287 -65.77 17.95 -17.92
C LEU A 287 -66.04 16.45 -18.02
N LYS A 288 -66.56 15.98 -19.17
CA LYS A 288 -66.74 14.53 -19.41
C LYS A 288 -65.42 13.76 -19.38
N ILE A 289 -64.35 14.35 -19.92
CA ILE A 289 -63.01 13.74 -19.87
C ILE A 289 -62.53 13.65 -18.40
N GLN A 290 -62.72 14.70 -17.59
CA GLN A 290 -62.36 14.66 -16.17
C GLN A 290 -63.12 13.57 -15.41
N GLU A 291 -64.41 13.35 -15.70
CA GLU A 291 -65.18 12.25 -15.11
C GLU A 291 -64.63 10.88 -15.51
N ILE A 292 -64.29 10.67 -16.80
CA ILE A 292 -63.68 9.43 -17.27
C ILE A 292 -62.35 9.18 -16.54
N LEU A 293 -61.50 10.19 -16.40
CA LEU A 293 -60.21 10.08 -15.70
C LEU A 293 -60.41 9.75 -14.20
N LYS A 294 -61.45 10.27 -13.56
CA LYS A 294 -61.81 9.91 -12.18
C LYS A 294 -62.26 8.46 -12.08
N THR A 295 -63.02 7.95 -13.05
CA THR A 295 -63.42 6.53 -13.06
C THR A 295 -62.22 5.61 -13.27
N LEU A 296 -61.28 6.00 -14.14
CA LEU A 296 -60.05 5.27 -14.40
C LEU A 296 -59.07 5.28 -13.22
N SER A 297 -59.20 6.21 -12.27
CA SER A 297 -58.35 6.25 -11.07
C SER A 297 -58.84 5.35 -9.94
N ILE A 298 -60.09 4.86 -10.00
CA ILE A 298 -60.71 4.08 -8.91
C ILE A 298 -59.86 2.84 -8.56
N GLY A 299 -59.59 2.69 -7.25
CA GLY A 299 -58.78 1.61 -6.70
C GLY A 299 -57.27 1.77 -6.87
N GLY A 300 -56.80 2.90 -7.40
CA GLY A 300 -55.39 3.26 -7.41
C GLY A 300 -54.89 3.72 -6.04
N ILE A 301 -53.58 3.63 -5.82
CA ILE A 301 -52.91 4.17 -4.64
C ILE A 301 -52.22 5.50 -4.99
N VAL A 302 -52.17 6.41 -4.01
CA VAL A 302 -51.34 7.61 -4.11
C VAL A 302 -49.88 7.18 -4.00
N LEU A 303 -49.09 7.53 -5.02
CA LEU A 303 -47.67 7.24 -5.06
C LEU A 303 -46.95 8.06 -3.98
N SER A 304 -46.48 7.38 -2.93
CA SER A 304 -45.79 7.98 -1.79
C SER A 304 -44.36 8.38 -2.15
N ASN A 305 -43.91 9.55 -1.69
CA ASN A 305 -42.52 9.99 -1.87
C ASN A 305 -41.57 9.08 -1.07
N ASN A 306 -41.01 8.06 -1.74
CA ASN A 306 -40.14 7.07 -1.12
C ASN A 306 -38.93 6.72 -2.01
N GLU A 307 -38.00 5.94 -1.46
CA GLU A 307 -36.77 5.51 -2.14
C GLU A 307 -37.05 4.71 -3.43
N GLN A 308 -38.08 3.85 -3.41
CA GLN A 308 -38.46 3.02 -4.55
C GLN A 308 -38.85 3.86 -5.78
N LEU A 309 -39.73 4.85 -5.60
CA LEU A 309 -40.10 5.76 -6.69
C LEU A 309 -38.93 6.63 -7.12
N ALA A 310 -38.05 7.04 -6.20
CA ALA A 310 -36.85 7.79 -6.56
C ALA A 310 -35.96 6.99 -7.53
N VAL A 311 -35.77 5.70 -7.26
CA VAL A 311 -35.00 4.77 -8.12
C VAL A 311 -35.66 4.61 -9.49
N ILE A 312 -36.97 4.37 -9.50
CA ILE A 312 -37.75 4.22 -10.75
C ILE A 312 -37.67 5.48 -11.60
N TRP A 313 -37.94 6.66 -11.00
CA TRP A 313 -37.87 7.93 -11.72
C TRP A 313 -36.45 8.27 -12.16
N THR A 314 -35.42 7.93 -11.38
CA THR A 314 -34.03 8.12 -11.81
C THR A 314 -33.74 7.32 -13.08
N LYS A 315 -34.20 6.06 -13.17
CA LYS A 315 -34.06 5.25 -14.38
C LYS A 315 -34.91 5.72 -15.55
N GLU A 316 -36.09 6.24 -15.28
CA GLU A 316 -37.00 6.78 -16.28
C GLU A 316 -36.45 8.07 -16.93
N LEU A 317 -35.95 8.98 -16.09
CA LEU A 317 -35.41 10.26 -16.51
C LEU A 317 -34.02 10.15 -17.12
N PHE A 318 -33.19 9.23 -16.61
CA PHE A 318 -31.80 9.06 -17.03
C PHE A 318 -31.49 7.58 -17.37
N PRO A 319 -32.09 7.03 -18.43
CA PRO A 319 -31.96 5.60 -18.76
C PRO A 319 -30.52 5.17 -19.07
N ASN A 320 -29.73 6.09 -19.64
CA ASN A 320 -28.33 5.86 -20.02
C ASN A 320 -27.32 6.25 -18.91
N TYR A 321 -27.79 6.67 -17.73
CA TYR A 321 -26.90 6.98 -16.61
C TYR A 321 -26.30 5.69 -16.03
N PRO A 322 -25.00 5.67 -15.68
CA PRO A 322 -24.07 6.81 -15.58
C PRO A 322 -23.29 7.16 -16.86
N LYS A 323 -23.44 6.42 -17.97
CA LYS A 323 -22.69 6.67 -19.21
C LYS A 323 -22.99 8.07 -19.77
N ASN A 324 -24.26 8.48 -19.73
CA ASN A 324 -24.72 9.79 -20.17
C ASN A 324 -25.60 10.43 -19.08
N ILE A 325 -25.37 11.72 -18.82
CA ILE A 325 -26.10 12.53 -17.83
C ILE A 325 -27.36 13.19 -18.43
N GLN A 326 -27.53 13.11 -19.75
CA GLN A 326 -28.67 13.69 -20.45
C GLN A 326 -29.99 13.06 -20.00
N LEU A 327 -30.97 13.95 -19.81
CA LEU A 327 -32.36 13.59 -19.64
C LEU A 327 -32.87 12.87 -20.89
N SER A 328 -33.73 11.87 -20.72
CA SER A 328 -34.36 11.22 -21.87
C SER A 328 -35.20 12.21 -22.68
N GLU A 329 -35.20 12.04 -23.99
CA GLU A 329 -35.90 12.92 -24.93
C GLU A 329 -37.38 13.07 -24.57
N SER A 330 -37.99 11.98 -24.09
CA SER A 330 -39.34 11.90 -23.55
C SER A 330 -39.69 12.97 -22.53
N TYR A 331 -38.73 13.46 -21.74
CA TYR A 331 -38.97 14.48 -20.70
C TYR A 331 -38.21 15.80 -20.93
N SER A 332 -37.46 15.90 -22.02
CA SER A 332 -36.68 17.10 -22.38
C SER A 332 -37.53 18.36 -22.57
N CYS A 333 -38.81 18.19 -22.94
CA CYS A 333 -39.78 19.29 -23.07
C CYS A 333 -40.26 19.84 -21.71
N ILE A 334 -40.11 19.07 -20.62
CA ILE A 334 -40.54 19.48 -19.28
C ILE A 334 -39.44 20.26 -18.58
N THR A 335 -38.20 19.78 -18.69
CA THR A 335 -37.05 20.36 -17.99
C THR A 335 -35.73 19.90 -18.61
N ASP A 336 -34.64 20.54 -18.21
CA ASP A 336 -33.29 20.13 -18.58
C ASP A 336 -32.73 19.04 -17.61
N SER A 337 -31.52 18.58 -17.86
CA SER A 337 -30.91 17.52 -17.03
C SER A 337 -30.69 17.94 -15.57
N LEU A 338 -30.43 19.23 -15.32
CA LEU A 338 -30.27 19.77 -13.97
C LEU A 338 -31.62 19.82 -13.24
N GLY A 339 -32.67 20.26 -13.90
CA GLY A 339 -34.03 20.28 -13.37
C GLY A 339 -34.58 18.88 -13.10
N GLY A 340 -34.26 17.89 -13.95
CA GLY A 340 -34.59 16.48 -13.67
C GLY A 340 -33.91 15.95 -12.40
N ARG A 341 -32.62 16.28 -12.19
CA ARG A 341 -31.88 15.91 -10.96
C ARG A 341 -32.45 16.61 -9.72
N LYS A 342 -32.78 17.90 -9.86
CA LYS A 342 -33.40 18.70 -8.80
C LYS A 342 -34.77 18.14 -8.42
N PHE A 343 -35.57 17.74 -9.40
CA PHE A 343 -36.85 17.08 -9.19
C PHE A 343 -36.73 15.82 -8.34
N ILE A 344 -35.79 14.91 -8.66
CA ILE A 344 -35.58 13.68 -7.88
C ILE A 344 -35.27 14.03 -6.40
N LYS A 345 -34.38 15.01 -6.20
CA LYS A 345 -33.98 15.45 -4.86
C LYS A 345 -35.12 16.11 -4.07
N GLU A 346 -35.86 17.02 -4.69
CA GLU A 346 -36.90 17.79 -4.02
C GLU A 346 -38.15 16.96 -3.75
N GLN A 347 -38.53 16.04 -4.64
CA GLN A 347 -39.70 15.20 -4.42
C GLN A 347 -39.42 14.00 -3.53
N PHE A 348 -38.31 13.31 -3.73
CA PHE A 348 -38.08 12.05 -3.04
C PHE A 348 -37.04 12.14 -1.92
N GLY A 349 -36.30 13.24 -1.82
CA GLY A 349 -35.26 13.42 -0.79
C GLY A 349 -33.93 12.74 -1.12
N PHE A 350 -33.79 12.12 -2.29
CA PHE A 350 -32.58 11.39 -2.70
C PHE A 350 -31.87 12.11 -3.85
N SER A 351 -30.55 12.15 -3.83
CA SER A 351 -29.79 12.57 -5.02
C SER A 351 -29.64 11.42 -6.02
N VAL A 352 -29.56 11.74 -7.32
CA VAL A 352 -29.25 10.77 -8.37
C VAL A 352 -27.92 10.06 -8.08
N GLU A 353 -26.93 10.78 -7.52
CA GLU A 353 -25.64 10.23 -7.15
C GLU A 353 -25.69 9.22 -5.98
N GLU A 354 -26.67 9.33 -5.07
CA GLU A 354 -26.89 8.36 -3.99
C GLU A 354 -27.54 7.09 -4.53
N ILE A 355 -28.55 7.24 -5.37
CA ILE A 355 -29.24 6.11 -6.00
C ILE A 355 -28.28 5.31 -6.89
N ASP A 356 -27.56 6.00 -7.75
CA ASP A 356 -26.71 5.39 -8.76
C ASP A 356 -25.53 4.59 -8.20
N ARG A 357 -25.14 4.82 -6.94
CA ARG A 357 -24.05 4.06 -6.31
C ARG A 357 -24.41 2.62 -6.00
N TYR A 358 -25.69 2.30 -5.90
CA TYR A 358 -26.17 0.92 -5.72
C TYR A 358 -26.72 0.31 -7.01
N LEU A 359 -27.01 1.14 -8.02
CA LEU A 359 -27.28 0.66 -9.37
C LEU A 359 -26.01 0.23 -10.11
N TYR A 360 -24.90 0.94 -9.92
CA TYR A 360 -23.64 0.62 -10.60
C TYR A 360 -22.41 0.76 -9.72
N PRO A 361 -21.37 -0.08 -9.95
CA PRO A 361 -20.11 0.03 -9.23
C PRO A 361 -19.42 1.38 -9.40
N SER A 362 -18.99 1.93 -8.26
CA SER A 362 -18.14 3.13 -8.13
C SER A 362 -16.83 2.77 -7.43
N ARG A 363 -15.87 3.70 -7.42
CA ARG A 363 -14.59 3.51 -6.69
C ARG A 363 -14.80 3.32 -5.19
N GLU A 364 -15.82 3.94 -4.59
CA GLU A 364 -16.13 3.79 -3.17
C GLU A 364 -16.77 2.43 -2.88
N THR A 365 -17.68 1.95 -3.74
CA THR A 365 -18.40 0.68 -3.50
C THR A 365 -17.60 -0.56 -3.90
N ILE A 366 -16.58 -0.42 -4.76
CA ILE A 366 -15.66 -1.51 -5.10
C ILE A 366 -14.54 -1.71 -4.05
N TYR A 367 -14.24 -0.66 -3.27
CA TYR A 367 -13.15 -0.69 -2.30
C TYR A 367 -13.33 -1.75 -1.19
N PRO A 368 -14.52 -1.95 -0.59
CA PRO A 368 -14.75 -3.03 0.37
C PRO A 368 -14.42 -4.41 -0.19
N LEU A 369 -14.81 -4.70 -1.46
CA LEU A 369 -14.49 -5.98 -2.11
C LEU A 369 -12.98 -6.17 -2.26
N TYR A 370 -12.30 -5.12 -2.74
CA TYR A 370 -10.85 -5.12 -2.87
C TYR A 370 -10.15 -5.36 -1.52
N LEU A 371 -10.57 -4.66 -0.47
CA LEU A 371 -10.00 -4.77 0.87
C LEU A 371 -10.25 -6.18 1.46
N PHE A 372 -11.48 -6.67 1.37
CA PHE A 372 -11.89 -8.00 1.83
C PHE A 372 -11.04 -9.10 1.18
N LEU A 373 -10.94 -9.09 -0.16
CA LEU A 373 -10.14 -10.06 -0.90
C LEU A 373 -8.65 -9.95 -0.56
N MET A 374 -8.12 -8.72 -0.40
CA MET A 374 -6.72 -8.53 0.02
C MET A 374 -6.43 -9.15 1.38
N ILE A 375 -7.33 -8.97 2.35
CA ILE A 375 -7.18 -9.50 3.70
C ILE A 375 -7.27 -11.02 3.67
N ARG A 376 -8.30 -11.57 3.03
CA ARG A 376 -8.58 -13.01 3.05
C ARG A 376 -7.61 -13.86 2.23
N THR A 377 -7.11 -13.34 1.11
CA THR A 377 -6.18 -14.06 0.23
C THR A 377 -4.70 -13.79 0.55
N GLY A 378 -4.39 -12.71 1.28
CA GLY A 378 -3.01 -12.28 1.53
C GLY A 378 -2.22 -11.89 0.26
N LEU A 379 -2.90 -11.71 -0.87
CA LEU A 379 -2.29 -11.25 -2.11
C LEU A 379 -1.80 -9.81 -2.00
N ASN A 380 -0.79 -9.46 -2.77
CA ASN A 380 -0.39 -8.07 -2.91
C ASN A 380 -1.28 -7.36 -3.94
N ASN A 381 -1.31 -6.03 -3.91
CA ASN A 381 -2.17 -5.20 -4.77
C ASN A 381 -2.01 -5.52 -6.25
N GLU A 382 -0.78 -5.70 -6.73
CA GLU A 382 -0.50 -5.94 -8.15
C GLU A 382 -1.07 -7.27 -8.61
N THR A 383 -0.96 -8.31 -7.78
CA THR A 383 -1.49 -9.65 -8.08
C THR A 383 -3.00 -9.67 -8.07
N LEU A 384 -3.64 -9.09 -7.05
CA LEU A 384 -5.09 -9.06 -6.95
C LEU A 384 -5.73 -8.24 -8.09
N LEU A 385 -5.13 -7.09 -8.44
CA LEU A 385 -5.63 -6.25 -9.54
C LEU A 385 -5.45 -6.88 -10.93
N ASP A 386 -4.62 -7.93 -11.07
CA ASP A 386 -4.48 -8.67 -12.32
C ASP A 386 -5.55 -9.75 -12.52
N TRP A 387 -6.45 -9.98 -11.55
CA TRP A 387 -7.57 -10.90 -11.72
C TRP A 387 -8.42 -10.49 -12.91
N LYS A 388 -8.90 -11.49 -13.67
CA LYS A 388 -9.60 -11.26 -14.94
C LYS A 388 -10.97 -11.91 -14.94
N VAL A 389 -11.84 -11.35 -15.76
CA VAL A 389 -13.15 -11.91 -16.11
C VAL A 389 -13.15 -12.38 -17.55
N GLU A 390 -13.95 -13.39 -17.83
CA GLU A 390 -14.19 -13.91 -19.17
C GLU A 390 -15.68 -14.12 -19.41
N LYS A 391 -16.08 -14.07 -20.68
CA LYS A 391 -17.46 -14.33 -21.09
C LYS A 391 -17.55 -15.78 -21.58
N LYS A 392 -18.33 -16.61 -20.89
CA LYS A 392 -18.66 -17.99 -21.26
C LYS A 392 -20.18 -18.11 -21.36
N GLU A 393 -20.71 -18.62 -22.47
CA GLU A 393 -22.15 -18.87 -22.66
C GLU A 393 -23.02 -17.64 -22.34
N SER A 394 -22.60 -16.47 -22.83
CA SER A 394 -23.28 -15.18 -22.57
C SER A 394 -23.30 -14.70 -21.12
N LYS A 395 -22.62 -15.37 -20.19
CA LYS A 395 -22.43 -14.95 -18.80
C LYS A 395 -20.97 -14.59 -18.52
N TYR A 396 -20.76 -13.55 -17.71
CA TYR A 396 -19.42 -13.21 -17.23
C TYR A 396 -19.10 -14.07 -16.02
N LYS A 397 -17.88 -14.60 -15.97
CA LYS A 397 -17.33 -15.34 -14.83
C LYS A 397 -15.89 -14.91 -14.57
N LEU A 398 -15.41 -15.20 -13.38
CA LEU A 398 -13.99 -15.05 -13.07
C LEU A 398 -13.19 -16.00 -13.96
N LYS A 399 -12.05 -15.54 -14.49
CA LYS A 399 -11.13 -16.40 -15.23
C LYS A 399 -10.35 -17.25 -14.23
N SER A 400 -10.73 -18.51 -14.12
CA SER A 400 -10.15 -19.49 -13.20
C SER A 400 -10.32 -20.90 -13.74
N ASP A 401 -9.46 -21.81 -13.29
CA ASP A 401 -9.65 -23.25 -13.46
C ASP A 401 -10.49 -23.77 -12.30
N ASP A 402 -11.73 -24.17 -12.60
CA ASP A 402 -12.68 -24.69 -11.63
C ASP A 402 -12.45 -26.19 -11.41
N LEU A 403 -12.10 -26.56 -10.18
CA LEU A 403 -11.89 -27.94 -9.74
C LEU A 403 -13.10 -28.50 -8.98
N GLY A 404 -14.27 -27.86 -9.09
CA GLY A 404 -15.52 -28.24 -8.44
C GLY A 404 -15.65 -27.69 -7.02
N ILE A 405 -14.70 -28.01 -6.14
CA ILE A 405 -14.70 -27.51 -4.75
C ILE A 405 -13.95 -26.16 -4.65
N MET A 406 -12.98 -25.93 -5.53
CA MET A 406 -12.10 -24.78 -5.49
C MET A 406 -11.85 -24.24 -6.89
N SER A 407 -11.68 -22.92 -6.99
CA SER A 407 -11.23 -22.22 -8.18
C SER A 407 -9.77 -21.81 -8.04
N LEU A 408 -8.97 -22.12 -9.06
CA LEU A 408 -7.59 -21.68 -9.21
C LEU A 408 -7.53 -20.43 -10.08
N ILE A 409 -7.03 -19.33 -9.51
CA ILE A 409 -6.91 -18.05 -10.20
C ILE A 409 -5.44 -17.75 -10.42
N GLU A 410 -5.02 -17.67 -11.68
CA GLU A 410 -3.67 -17.27 -12.04
C GLU A 410 -3.55 -15.76 -12.23
N SER A 411 -2.47 -15.19 -11.70
CA SER A 411 -2.23 -13.75 -11.76
C SER A 411 -0.76 -13.45 -12.02
N LYS A 412 -0.49 -12.52 -12.94
CA LYS A 412 0.87 -12.12 -13.31
C LYS A 412 1.34 -10.95 -12.47
N LYS A 413 2.41 -11.17 -11.70
CA LYS A 413 3.14 -10.10 -11.02
C LYS A 413 4.20 -9.55 -11.97
N LYS A 414 3.97 -8.35 -12.53
CA LYS A 414 4.80 -7.73 -13.56
C LYS A 414 6.23 -7.48 -13.08
N ARG A 415 6.42 -7.00 -11.84
CA ARG A 415 7.76 -6.66 -11.31
C ARG A 415 8.74 -7.84 -11.25
N SER A 416 8.24 -9.05 -10.99
CA SER A 416 9.06 -10.26 -10.91
C SER A 416 8.81 -11.21 -12.08
N ASN A 417 8.00 -10.79 -13.07
CA ASN A 417 7.52 -11.61 -14.18
C ASN A 417 7.05 -13.01 -13.76
N SER A 418 6.43 -13.12 -12.58
CA SER A 418 6.07 -14.41 -11.96
C SER A 418 4.56 -14.60 -11.99
N ILE A 419 4.10 -15.80 -12.31
CA ILE A 419 2.70 -16.19 -12.14
C ILE A 419 2.49 -16.56 -10.67
N ILE A 420 1.42 -16.06 -10.06
CA ILE A 420 1.00 -16.40 -8.70
C ILE A 420 -0.38 -17.04 -8.81
N THR A 421 -0.52 -18.21 -8.22
CA THR A 421 -1.78 -18.97 -8.19
C THR A 421 -2.45 -18.72 -6.84
N CYS A 422 -3.72 -18.31 -6.88
CA CYS A 422 -4.57 -18.15 -5.71
C CYS A 422 -5.67 -19.20 -5.74
N VAL A 423 -5.96 -19.82 -4.60
CA VAL A 423 -7.02 -20.81 -4.46
C VAL A 423 -8.15 -20.20 -3.65
N ILE A 424 -9.38 -20.28 -4.16
CA ILE A 424 -10.60 -19.85 -3.43
C ILE A 424 -11.58 -21.01 -3.44
N LYS A 425 -12.21 -21.30 -2.30
CA LYS A 425 -13.29 -22.30 -2.24
C LYS A 425 -14.54 -21.75 -2.92
N ASN A 426 -15.21 -22.58 -3.70
CA ASN A 426 -16.36 -22.14 -4.49
C ASN A 426 -17.57 -21.74 -3.62
N ASP A 427 -17.66 -22.27 -2.39
CA ASP A 427 -18.71 -22.00 -1.39
C ASP A 427 -18.38 -20.85 -0.43
N SER A 428 -17.23 -20.17 -0.60
CA SER A 428 -16.78 -19.14 0.34
C SER A 428 -17.41 -17.78 0.10
N ASP A 429 -17.38 -16.92 1.13
CA ASP A 429 -17.86 -15.53 1.02
C ASP A 429 -17.08 -14.75 -0.05
N GLU A 430 -15.78 -14.99 -0.20
CA GLU A 430 -14.95 -14.40 -1.25
C GLU A 430 -15.53 -14.68 -2.64
N MET A 431 -15.84 -15.94 -2.95
CA MET A 431 -16.41 -16.31 -4.24
C MET A 431 -17.84 -15.76 -4.41
N LYS A 432 -18.65 -15.80 -3.35
CA LYS A 432 -20.01 -15.25 -3.35
C LYS A 432 -20.02 -13.76 -3.70
N PHE A 433 -19.16 -12.95 -3.09
CA PHE A 433 -19.10 -11.51 -3.36
C PHE A 433 -18.41 -11.18 -4.70
N VAL A 434 -17.44 -11.98 -5.14
CA VAL A 434 -16.88 -11.87 -6.49
C VAL A 434 -17.96 -12.10 -7.54
N ASN A 435 -18.75 -13.16 -7.41
CA ASN A 435 -19.83 -13.48 -8.34
C ASN A 435 -20.94 -12.42 -8.33
N PHE A 436 -21.33 -11.95 -7.14
CA PHE A 436 -22.25 -10.81 -7.01
C PHE A 436 -21.73 -9.60 -7.79
N TYR A 437 -20.48 -9.21 -7.55
CA TYR A 437 -19.89 -8.04 -8.20
C TYR A 437 -19.77 -8.23 -9.72
N ILE A 438 -19.42 -9.43 -10.20
CA ILE A 438 -19.34 -9.70 -11.64
C ILE A 438 -20.70 -9.50 -12.31
N ASN A 439 -21.77 -9.98 -11.68
CA ASN A 439 -23.13 -9.78 -12.16
C ASN A 439 -23.53 -8.31 -12.11
N TRP A 440 -23.24 -7.62 -11.00
CA TRP A 440 -23.55 -6.20 -10.80
C TRP A 440 -22.78 -5.29 -11.78
N ALA A 441 -21.57 -5.67 -12.17
CA ALA A 441 -20.71 -4.94 -13.10
C ALA A 441 -20.88 -5.36 -14.58
N LYS A 442 -21.90 -6.16 -14.92
CA LYS A 442 -22.09 -6.71 -16.27
C LYS A 442 -21.99 -5.66 -17.38
N ASP A 443 -22.72 -4.55 -17.24
CA ASP A 443 -22.74 -3.46 -18.23
C ASP A 443 -21.36 -2.83 -18.48
N ILE A 444 -20.51 -2.83 -17.44
CA ILE A 444 -19.13 -2.34 -17.52
C ILE A 444 -18.31 -3.28 -18.40
N PHE A 445 -18.41 -4.60 -18.19
CA PHE A 445 -17.66 -5.58 -18.97
C PHE A 445 -18.15 -5.72 -20.40
N GLU A 446 -19.42 -5.41 -20.69
CA GLU A 446 -19.95 -5.36 -22.05
C GLU A 446 -19.43 -4.14 -22.82
N SER A 447 -19.25 -3.02 -22.12
CA SER A 447 -18.84 -1.75 -22.73
C SER A 447 -17.31 -1.56 -22.76
N SER A 448 -16.56 -2.33 -21.97
CA SER A 448 -15.12 -2.20 -21.79
C SER A 448 -14.35 -3.26 -22.58
N LYS A 449 -13.25 -2.86 -23.25
CA LYS A 449 -12.28 -3.81 -23.83
C LYS A 449 -11.39 -4.46 -22.77
N ASN A 450 -11.42 -3.98 -21.54
CA ASN A 450 -10.57 -4.45 -20.46
C ASN A 450 -11.17 -5.69 -19.78
N LYS A 451 -10.33 -6.69 -19.53
CA LYS A 451 -10.73 -7.96 -18.91
C LYS A 451 -10.45 -8.01 -17.40
N HIS A 452 -9.92 -6.97 -16.79
CA HIS A 452 -9.66 -6.96 -15.35
C HIS A 452 -10.95 -7.03 -14.54
N LEU A 453 -10.92 -7.71 -13.40
CA LEU A 453 -12.08 -7.82 -12.50
C LEU A 453 -12.48 -6.45 -11.98
N PHE A 454 -11.56 -5.72 -11.37
CA PHE A 454 -11.88 -4.47 -10.67
C PHE A 454 -12.05 -3.28 -11.62
N GLN A 455 -13.26 -3.10 -12.15
CA GLN A 455 -13.67 -1.99 -13.01
C GLN A 455 -14.86 -1.21 -12.42
N TYR A 456 -14.91 0.10 -12.64
CA TYR A 456 -15.99 0.93 -12.12
C TYR A 456 -16.24 2.14 -13.03
N PHE A 457 -17.38 2.80 -12.86
CA PHE A 457 -17.64 4.08 -13.51
C PHE A 457 -16.97 5.21 -12.74
N ASN A 458 -15.96 5.85 -13.35
CA ASN A 458 -15.39 7.09 -12.85
C ASN A 458 -16.29 8.27 -13.23
N ARG A 459 -16.87 8.88 -12.20
CA ARG A 459 -17.81 10.00 -12.32
C ARG A 459 -17.04 11.30 -12.10
N THR A 460 -16.31 11.74 -13.13
CA THR A 460 -15.79 13.11 -13.18
C THR A 460 -16.91 14.07 -13.58
N SER A 461 -16.79 15.37 -13.29
CA SER A 461 -17.79 16.40 -13.63
C SER A 461 -18.04 16.61 -15.14
N SER A 462 -17.51 15.73 -15.99
CA SER A 462 -17.76 15.66 -17.43
C SER A 462 -19.16 15.11 -17.71
N LYS A 463 -19.73 15.48 -18.88
CA LYS A 463 -21.04 14.99 -19.36
C LYS A 463 -21.14 13.47 -19.52
N GLU A 464 -20.02 12.76 -19.51
CA GLU A 464 -19.93 11.31 -19.65
C GLU A 464 -19.06 10.71 -18.53
N SER A 465 -19.50 9.56 -18.00
CA SER A 465 -18.70 8.75 -17.07
C SER A 465 -17.75 7.84 -17.86
N LYS A 466 -16.50 7.78 -17.42
CA LYS A 466 -15.50 6.88 -18.02
C LYS A 466 -15.43 5.57 -17.26
N ILE A 467 -15.26 4.46 -17.96
CA ILE A 467 -14.94 3.18 -17.31
C ILE A 467 -13.46 3.17 -17.00
N GLU A 468 -13.12 2.91 -15.73
CA GLU A 468 -11.74 2.79 -15.27
C GLU A 468 -11.52 1.50 -14.50
N SER A 469 -10.26 1.05 -14.46
CA SER A 469 -9.84 -0.04 -13.58
C SER A 469 -9.22 0.50 -12.32
N LEU A 470 -9.48 -0.20 -11.21
CA LEU A 470 -8.85 0.11 -9.93
C LEU A 470 -7.32 0.01 -10.06
N ASN A 471 -6.62 1.03 -9.57
CA ASN A 471 -5.17 1.11 -9.58
C ASN A 471 -4.66 1.70 -8.26
N THR A 472 -3.35 1.62 -8.04
CA THR A 472 -2.75 2.06 -6.78
C THR A 472 -2.86 3.56 -6.51
N ARG A 473 -3.05 4.39 -7.54
CA ARG A 473 -3.26 5.85 -7.38
C ARG A 473 -4.67 6.15 -6.88
N ILE A 474 -5.66 5.34 -7.26
CA ILE A 474 -7.07 5.51 -6.87
C ILE A 474 -7.27 5.33 -5.36
N LEU A 475 -6.43 4.51 -4.70
CA LEU A 475 -6.43 4.35 -3.24
C LEU A 475 -6.18 5.68 -2.50
N GLY A 476 -5.43 6.61 -3.10
CA GLY A 476 -5.25 7.96 -2.56
C GLY A 476 -6.53 8.80 -2.60
N TYR A 477 -7.31 8.71 -3.69
CA TYR A 477 -8.58 9.42 -3.81
C TYR A 477 -9.66 8.86 -2.89
N ILE A 478 -9.66 7.55 -2.65
CA ILE A 478 -10.59 6.91 -1.70
C ILE A 478 -10.38 7.49 -0.29
N LYS A 479 -9.14 7.78 0.10
CA LYS A 479 -8.84 8.41 1.39
C LYS A 479 -9.52 9.78 1.56
N GLU A 480 -9.51 10.60 0.52
CA GLU A 480 -10.00 11.98 0.57
C GLU A 480 -11.53 12.06 0.48
N SER A 481 -12.18 11.06 -0.12
CA SER A 481 -13.64 11.00 -0.28
C SER A 481 -14.36 11.21 1.06
N PRO A 482 -15.40 12.06 1.14
CA PRO A 482 -16.24 12.19 2.35
C PRO A 482 -17.02 10.90 2.65
N ARG A 483 -17.16 10.04 1.65
CA ARG A 483 -17.87 8.75 1.72
C ARG A 483 -16.88 7.57 1.77
N SER A 484 -15.66 7.82 2.23
CA SER A 484 -14.65 6.76 2.33
C SER A 484 -15.03 5.74 3.39
N PHE A 485 -14.58 4.51 3.20
CA PHE A 485 -14.77 3.41 4.14
C PHE A 485 -14.35 3.78 5.59
N PHE A 486 -13.20 4.45 5.75
CA PHE A 486 -12.67 4.88 7.06
C PHE A 486 -13.40 6.06 7.70
N LYS A 487 -14.21 6.80 6.93
CA LYS A 487 -15.12 7.81 7.48
C LYS A 487 -16.42 7.19 7.96
N LYS A 488 -16.90 6.14 7.26
CA LYS A 488 -18.14 5.41 7.59
C LYS A 488 -17.98 4.52 8.82
N TYR A 489 -16.86 3.81 8.92
CA TYR A 489 -16.59 2.87 10.01
C TYR A 489 -15.49 3.39 10.92
N GLU A 490 -15.72 3.29 12.23
CA GLU A 490 -14.73 3.66 13.23
C GLU A 490 -13.79 2.49 13.47
N ILE A 491 -12.53 2.67 13.06
CA ILE A 491 -11.49 1.66 13.19
C ILE A 491 -10.44 2.21 14.14
N TYR A 492 -10.09 1.44 15.18
CA TYR A 492 -9.15 1.87 16.20
C TYR A 492 -7.94 0.94 16.27
N ASN A 493 -6.76 1.52 16.52
CA ASN A 493 -5.58 0.74 16.86
C ASN A 493 -5.58 0.32 18.35
N GLU A 494 -4.56 -0.42 18.75
CA GLU A 494 -4.40 -0.92 20.13
C GLU A 494 -4.23 0.19 21.18
N LYS A 495 -3.90 1.41 20.74
CA LYS A 495 -3.80 2.60 21.58
C LYS A 495 -5.09 3.41 21.62
N ASN A 496 -6.18 2.86 21.07
CA ASN A 496 -7.47 3.54 20.92
C ASN A 496 -7.41 4.80 20.05
N GLU A 497 -6.45 4.88 19.12
CA GLU A 497 -6.37 5.96 18.15
C GLU A 497 -7.15 5.56 16.88
N ARG A 498 -8.00 6.47 16.41
CA ARG A 498 -8.77 6.28 15.16
C ARG A 498 -7.85 6.20 13.96
N ILE A 499 -8.06 5.19 13.11
CA ILE A 499 -7.35 4.97 11.86
C ILE A 499 -8.18 5.52 10.71
N ASP A 500 -7.71 6.60 10.10
CA ASP A 500 -8.39 7.21 8.94
C ASP A 500 -7.95 6.61 7.59
N PHE A 501 -6.89 5.82 7.58
CA PHE A 501 -6.35 5.17 6.39
C PHE A 501 -5.28 4.12 6.74
N ILE A 502 -5.11 3.11 5.88
CA ILE A 502 -4.03 2.12 5.97
C ILE A 502 -3.17 2.08 4.71
N ASP A 503 -1.87 1.79 4.86
CA ASP A 503 -1.05 1.35 3.73
C ASP A 503 -1.34 -0.12 3.44
N HIS A 504 -2.02 -0.41 2.33
CA HIS A 504 -2.40 -1.77 1.91
C HIS A 504 -1.22 -2.74 1.79
N ARG A 505 0.02 -2.25 1.64
CA ARG A 505 1.21 -3.11 1.65
C ARG A 505 1.43 -3.81 3.00
N LEU A 506 0.86 -3.26 4.08
CA LEU A 506 0.98 -3.80 5.43
C LEU A 506 0.07 -5.02 5.65
N ILE A 507 -1.06 -5.12 4.95
CA ILE A 507 -2.00 -6.25 5.02
C ILE A 507 -1.28 -7.59 4.81
N ARG A 508 -0.40 -7.66 3.80
CA ARG A 508 0.36 -8.89 3.48
C ARG A 508 1.35 -9.29 4.59
N LYS A 509 1.81 -8.33 5.42
CA LYS A 509 2.64 -8.62 6.60
C LYS A 509 1.82 -9.21 7.72
N SER A 510 0.73 -8.55 8.06
CA SER A 510 -0.19 -9.02 9.10
C SER A 510 -0.81 -10.38 8.76
N HIS A 511 -1.14 -10.61 7.48
CA HIS A 511 -1.59 -11.93 7.01
C HIS A 511 -0.52 -13.02 7.21
N ASN A 512 0.77 -12.71 7.05
CA ASN A 512 1.83 -13.70 7.32
C ASN A 512 1.82 -14.15 8.80
N PHE A 513 1.57 -13.21 9.70
CA PHE A 513 1.45 -13.50 11.13
C PHE A 513 0.19 -14.29 11.45
N GLN A 514 -0.96 -13.95 10.85
CA GLN A 514 -2.19 -14.73 11.02
C GLN A 514 -2.02 -16.19 10.55
N GLU A 515 -1.33 -16.43 9.43
CA GLU A 515 -1.05 -17.79 8.95
C GLU A 515 -0.13 -18.57 9.91
N TYR A 516 0.80 -17.86 10.57
CA TYR A 516 1.58 -18.44 11.67
C TYR A 516 0.71 -18.80 12.88
N LEU A 517 -0.22 -17.93 13.27
CA LEU A 517 -1.16 -18.20 14.36
C LEU A 517 -2.10 -19.38 14.04
N LYS A 518 -2.44 -19.60 12.78
CA LYS A 518 -3.19 -20.77 12.29
C LYS A 518 -2.35 -22.06 12.23
N GLY A 519 -1.08 -22.02 12.67
CA GLY A 519 -0.21 -23.19 12.75
C GLY A 519 0.54 -23.55 11.47
N LYS A 520 0.48 -22.73 10.41
CA LYS A 520 1.24 -23.02 9.18
C LYS A 520 2.73 -22.90 9.42
N GLN A 521 3.51 -23.81 8.86
CA GLN A 521 4.97 -23.83 8.95
C GLN A 521 5.62 -22.71 8.10
N GLU A 522 6.89 -22.41 8.36
CA GLU A 522 7.63 -21.38 7.60
C GLU A 522 7.64 -21.67 6.10
N PHE A 523 7.85 -22.94 5.73
CA PHE A 523 7.85 -23.40 4.34
C PHE A 523 6.50 -23.16 3.64
N GLU A 524 5.39 -23.51 4.29
CA GLU A 524 4.04 -23.30 3.73
C GLU A 524 3.73 -21.81 3.51
N ARG A 525 4.18 -20.94 4.45
CA ARG A 525 4.05 -19.49 4.33
C ARG A 525 4.96 -18.90 3.24
N GLN A 526 6.13 -19.50 3.01
CA GLN A 526 7.05 -19.11 1.92
C GLN A 526 6.48 -19.49 0.56
N LEU A 527 5.97 -20.72 0.42
CA LEU A 527 5.41 -21.25 -0.81
C LEU A 527 4.20 -20.42 -1.28
N SER A 528 3.28 -20.09 -0.37
CA SER A 528 2.11 -19.25 -0.68
C SER A 528 2.49 -17.84 -1.14
N LYS A 529 3.68 -17.35 -0.77
CA LYS A 529 4.20 -16.03 -1.16
C LYS A 529 5.23 -16.09 -2.30
N LYS A 530 5.58 -17.29 -2.77
CA LYS A 530 6.66 -17.58 -3.76
C LYS A 530 7.99 -16.91 -3.40
N HIS A 531 8.40 -16.97 -2.13
CA HIS A 531 9.73 -16.52 -1.73
C HIS A 531 10.74 -17.65 -1.90
N ILE A 532 11.84 -17.39 -2.60
CA ILE A 532 12.91 -18.37 -2.83
C ILE A 532 13.82 -18.50 -1.59
N ASP A 533 14.00 -17.41 -0.83
CA ASP A 533 14.89 -17.38 0.34
C ASP A 533 14.11 -17.12 1.65
N SER A 534 14.38 -17.98 2.63
CA SER A 534 13.92 -17.85 4.02
C SER A 534 14.26 -16.51 4.67
N ARG A 535 15.40 -15.90 4.33
CA ARG A 535 15.82 -14.59 4.86
C ARG A 535 14.87 -13.49 4.42
N THR A 536 14.28 -13.60 3.23
CA THR A 536 13.31 -12.61 2.73
C THR A 536 12.04 -12.64 3.57
N THR A 537 11.54 -13.84 3.91
CA THR A 537 10.36 -13.99 4.77
C THR A 537 10.64 -13.47 6.18
N LYS A 538 11.75 -13.89 6.78
CA LYS A 538 12.16 -13.45 8.13
C LYS A 538 12.37 -11.94 8.21
N ASN A 539 13.13 -11.36 7.29
CA ASN A 539 13.47 -9.93 7.36
C ASN A 539 12.31 -9.00 7.01
N HIS A 540 11.50 -9.34 5.99
CA HIS A 540 10.41 -8.45 5.56
C HIS A 540 9.11 -8.63 6.35
N TYR A 541 8.88 -9.81 6.94
CA TYR A 541 7.57 -10.16 7.51
C TYR A 541 7.60 -10.58 8.99
N GLU A 542 8.72 -11.09 9.52
CA GLU A 542 8.79 -11.58 10.91
C GLU A 542 9.58 -10.63 11.84
N ASN A 543 10.78 -10.22 11.44
CA ASN A 543 11.70 -9.42 12.26
C ASN A 543 11.24 -7.96 12.47
N ASN A 544 10.30 -7.50 11.66
CA ASN A 544 9.73 -6.15 11.74
C ASN A 544 8.33 -6.11 12.38
N SER A 545 7.86 -7.24 12.93
CA SER A 545 6.53 -7.37 13.54
C SER A 545 6.58 -7.26 15.06
N ILE A 546 5.82 -6.30 15.61
CA ILE A 546 5.63 -6.08 17.05
C ILE A 546 4.87 -7.26 17.64
N GLU A 547 3.74 -7.67 17.07
CA GLU A 547 2.95 -8.80 17.57
C GLU A 547 3.76 -10.11 17.55
N TRP A 548 4.64 -10.30 16.56
CA TRP A 548 5.55 -11.44 16.52
C TRP A 548 6.59 -11.35 17.63
N SER A 549 7.15 -10.16 17.88
CA SER A 549 8.10 -9.94 18.97
C SER A 549 7.47 -10.13 20.34
N GLU A 550 6.21 -9.69 20.53
CA GLU A 550 5.45 -9.85 21.76
C GLU A 550 4.99 -11.29 21.96
N SER A 551 4.55 -11.98 20.90
CA SER A 551 4.26 -13.41 20.94
C SER A 551 5.51 -14.21 21.32
N LYS A 552 6.68 -13.87 20.76
CA LYS A 552 7.98 -14.44 21.16
C LYS A 552 8.28 -14.14 22.64
N LYS A 553 8.15 -12.89 23.09
CA LYS A 553 8.36 -12.50 24.50
C LYS A 553 7.40 -13.21 25.45
N CYS A 554 6.13 -13.33 25.10
CA CYS A 554 5.11 -14.04 25.87
C CYS A 554 5.40 -15.55 25.92
N LYS A 555 5.83 -16.16 24.81
CA LYS A 555 6.30 -17.56 24.81
C LYS A 555 7.54 -17.74 25.68
N ILE A 556 8.50 -16.82 25.61
CA ILE A 556 9.69 -16.81 26.47
C ILE A 556 9.28 -16.66 27.93
N ALA A 557 8.43 -15.68 28.28
CA ALA A 557 7.96 -15.43 29.63
C ALA A 557 7.14 -16.61 30.18
N LYS A 558 6.24 -17.20 29.39
CA LYS A 558 5.53 -18.44 29.76
C LYS A 558 6.49 -19.59 29.99
N SER A 559 7.52 -19.73 29.15
CA SER A 559 8.57 -20.74 29.32
C SER A 559 9.42 -20.48 30.57
N GLN A 560 9.77 -19.22 30.85
CA GLN A 560 10.51 -18.81 32.05
C GLN A 560 9.67 -19.02 33.31
N ASN A 561 8.39 -18.64 33.31
CA ASN A 561 7.47 -18.88 34.41
C ASN A 561 7.25 -20.38 34.63
N PHE A 562 7.17 -21.16 33.56
CA PHE A 562 7.13 -22.61 33.62
C PHE A 562 8.41 -23.19 34.24
N LEU A 563 9.59 -22.70 33.82
CA LEU A 563 10.89 -23.09 34.39
C LEU A 563 10.97 -22.75 35.87
N VAL A 564 10.63 -21.51 36.26
CA VAL A 564 10.60 -21.07 37.67
C VAL A 564 9.62 -21.92 38.47
N SER A 565 8.45 -22.24 37.93
CA SER A 565 7.46 -23.10 38.60
C SER A 565 7.93 -24.55 38.73
N MET A 566 8.73 -25.04 37.77
CA MET A 566 9.43 -26.32 37.87
C MET A 566 10.50 -26.31 38.96
N PHE A 567 11.35 -25.28 39.00
CA PHE A 567 12.43 -25.15 39.99
C PHE A 567 11.88 -24.95 41.41
N LYS A 568 10.73 -24.30 41.56
CA LYS A 568 10.00 -24.17 42.83
C LYS A 568 9.24 -25.43 43.24
N GLY A 569 9.21 -26.47 42.42
CA GLY A 569 8.49 -27.72 42.69
C GLY A 569 6.96 -27.64 42.52
N ASN A 570 6.42 -26.51 42.06
CA ASN A 570 4.98 -26.28 41.87
C ASN A 570 4.40 -27.08 40.68
N ILE A 571 5.25 -27.47 39.72
CA ILE A 571 4.87 -28.31 38.58
C ILE A 571 5.70 -29.60 38.62
N ILE A 572 5.02 -30.73 38.83
CA ILE A 572 5.62 -32.06 38.79
C ILE A 572 5.90 -32.42 37.32
N ARG A 573 7.16 -32.79 37.02
CA ARG A 573 7.71 -33.12 35.67
C ARG A 573 6.83 -34.00 34.79
N LYS A 574 5.98 -34.85 35.37
CA LYS A 574 5.10 -35.79 34.67
C LYS A 574 3.84 -35.15 34.04
N ASN A 575 3.47 -33.93 34.43
CA ASN A 575 2.11 -33.40 34.16
C ASN A 575 2.01 -32.39 33.01
N HIS A 576 3.07 -32.10 32.26
CA HIS A 576 3.02 -31.04 31.23
C HIS A 576 3.65 -31.46 29.88
N PRO A 577 2.95 -31.36 28.73
CA PRO A 577 3.43 -31.83 27.42
C PRO A 577 4.75 -31.22 26.93
N LEU A 578 5.05 -29.97 27.33
CA LEU A 578 6.29 -29.26 26.98
C LEU A 578 7.54 -29.78 27.70
N THR A 579 7.43 -30.66 28.70
CA THR A 579 8.61 -31.23 29.37
C THR A 579 9.46 -32.10 28.45
N LYS A 580 8.87 -32.63 27.36
CA LYS A 580 9.60 -33.35 26.31
C LYS A 580 10.67 -32.50 25.60
N LEU A 581 10.51 -31.17 25.53
CA LEU A 581 11.53 -30.27 24.97
C LEU A 581 12.77 -30.14 25.88
N PHE A 582 12.64 -30.49 27.16
CA PHE A 582 13.71 -30.48 28.15
C PHE A 582 14.26 -31.87 28.48
N ASN A 583 13.90 -32.90 27.70
CA ASN A 583 14.48 -34.24 27.76
C ASN A 583 15.89 -34.32 27.14
N GLY A 584 16.64 -33.21 27.13
CA GLY A 584 18.07 -33.19 26.89
C GLY A 584 18.79 -33.14 28.24
N SER A 585 19.88 -33.88 28.37
CA SER A 585 20.81 -33.67 29.48
C SER A 585 21.25 -32.19 29.47
N MET A 586 21.20 -31.50 30.61
CA MET A 586 21.63 -30.09 30.74
C MET A 586 23.12 -30.03 31.03
N ALA A 587 23.91 -29.26 30.26
CA ALA A 587 25.35 -29.43 30.24
C ALA A 587 25.86 -28.61 31.38
N ASN A 588 26.31 -29.26 32.46
CA ASN A 588 27.02 -28.50 33.45
C ASN A 588 28.40 -28.19 32.85
N CYS A 589 28.63 -26.92 32.53
CA CYS A 589 29.86 -26.44 31.95
C CYS A 589 30.37 -25.31 32.82
N LYS A 590 31.62 -25.40 33.28
CA LYS A 590 32.28 -24.37 34.10
C LYS A 590 32.29 -23.02 33.40
N ASN A 591 32.43 -23.00 32.07
CA ASN A 591 32.30 -21.81 31.24
C ASN A 591 31.81 -22.12 29.82
N ASN A 592 30.49 -22.08 29.60
CA ASN A 592 29.87 -22.37 28.30
C ASN A 592 30.03 -21.26 27.25
N LYS A 593 30.65 -20.12 27.58
CA LYS A 593 31.04 -19.06 26.62
C LYS A 593 32.41 -19.30 25.98
N LYS A 594 33.26 -20.15 26.58
CA LYS A 594 34.60 -20.49 26.09
C LYS A 594 34.82 -22.01 26.04
N PRO A 595 34.13 -22.73 25.14
CA PRO A 595 34.37 -24.16 24.95
C PRO A 595 35.80 -24.43 24.50
N THR A 596 36.42 -25.51 24.98
CA THR A 596 37.85 -25.82 24.74
C THR A 596 38.09 -26.96 23.75
N PHE A 597 37.05 -27.48 23.09
CA PHE A 597 37.22 -28.53 22.08
C PHE A 597 37.75 -27.97 20.74
N SER A 598 38.40 -28.85 19.96
CA SER A 598 38.94 -28.49 18.65
C SER A 598 37.85 -27.99 17.69
N ASN A 599 38.08 -26.86 17.03
CA ASN A 599 37.12 -26.12 16.19
C ASN A 599 35.92 -25.51 16.94
N ALA A 600 36.06 -25.23 18.23
CA ALA A 600 35.09 -24.46 18.99
C ALA A 600 34.72 -23.12 18.30
N PRO A 601 33.43 -22.77 18.16
CA PRO A 601 33.02 -21.51 17.56
C PRO A 601 33.35 -20.31 18.46
N ASN A 602 33.73 -19.18 17.86
CA ASN A 602 33.82 -17.89 18.56
C ASN A 602 32.41 -17.35 18.83
N LEU A 603 31.90 -17.57 20.04
CA LEU A 603 30.54 -17.20 20.47
C LEU A 603 30.41 -15.70 20.76
N LYS A 604 29.30 -15.08 20.34
CA LYS A 604 28.97 -13.67 20.64
C LYS A 604 28.44 -13.50 22.07
N GLU A 605 28.29 -12.26 22.54
CA GLU A 605 27.84 -11.95 23.93
C GLU A 605 26.56 -12.67 24.38
N ASN A 606 25.66 -12.96 23.43
CA ASN A 606 24.33 -13.55 23.67
C ASN A 606 24.27 -15.05 23.33
N GLU A 607 25.39 -15.66 22.95
CA GLU A 607 25.46 -17.05 22.50
C GLU A 607 26.14 -17.93 23.55
N TYR A 608 25.74 -19.20 23.59
CA TYR A 608 26.27 -20.21 24.52
C TYR A 608 26.48 -21.52 23.78
N CYS A 609 27.53 -22.26 24.13
CA CYS A 609 27.78 -23.57 23.57
C CYS A 609 26.71 -24.58 24.04
N ILE A 610 26.17 -25.36 23.11
CA ILE A 610 25.18 -26.42 23.37
C ILE A 610 25.64 -27.80 22.85
N ASP A 611 26.92 -27.94 22.45
CA ASP A 611 27.41 -29.17 21.82
C ASP A 611 27.73 -30.25 22.85
N TRP A 612 26.70 -31.03 23.18
CA TRP A 612 26.79 -32.11 24.16
C TRP A 612 27.80 -33.19 23.78
N THR A 613 27.95 -33.47 22.49
CA THR A 613 28.79 -34.58 22.00
C THR A 613 30.26 -34.35 22.31
N LYS A 614 30.66 -33.08 22.34
CA LYS A 614 32.02 -32.66 22.67
C LYS A 614 32.26 -32.49 24.18
N CYS A 615 31.20 -32.38 24.99
CA CYS A 615 31.33 -32.20 26.44
C CYS A 615 32.06 -33.36 27.12
N LEU A 616 31.74 -34.61 26.79
CA LEU A 616 32.42 -35.77 27.43
C LEU A 616 33.75 -36.14 26.78
N THR A 617 33.96 -35.77 25.52
CA THR A 617 35.05 -36.34 24.70
C THR A 617 36.22 -35.39 24.52
N SER A 618 35.97 -34.08 24.56
CA SER A 618 36.94 -33.09 24.06
C SER A 618 36.86 -31.71 24.70
N CYS A 619 36.05 -31.51 25.74
CA CYS A 619 35.88 -30.22 26.40
C CYS A 619 36.24 -30.28 27.89
N GLU A 620 37.35 -29.63 28.26
CA GLU A 620 37.83 -29.54 29.65
C GLU A 620 36.91 -28.72 30.58
N GLN A 621 36.03 -27.90 30.00
CA GLN A 621 35.06 -27.10 30.75
C GLN A 621 33.84 -27.93 31.20
N ALA A 622 33.69 -29.17 30.73
CA ALA A 622 32.56 -30.01 31.10
C ALA A 622 32.63 -30.45 32.57
N SER A 623 31.46 -30.58 33.19
CA SER A 623 31.28 -31.08 34.55
C SER A 623 30.20 -32.15 34.54
N VAL A 624 30.49 -33.29 35.17
CA VAL A 624 29.59 -34.43 35.24
C VAL A 624 29.10 -34.60 36.67
N ILE A 625 27.81 -34.38 36.88
CA ILE A 625 27.09 -34.72 38.12
C ILE A 625 26.47 -36.11 37.95
N PRO A 626 26.87 -37.13 38.74
CA PRO A 626 26.48 -38.53 38.52
C PRO A 626 24.97 -38.77 38.38
N LYS A 627 24.15 -38.33 39.35
CA LYS A 627 22.69 -38.56 39.32
C LYS A 627 21.94 -37.76 38.24
N ILE A 628 22.58 -36.79 37.58
CA ILE A 628 21.94 -35.95 36.54
C ILE A 628 22.38 -36.42 35.15
N HIS A 629 23.66 -36.69 34.97
CA HIS A 629 24.26 -36.98 33.67
C HIS A 629 24.56 -38.47 33.47
N GLY A 630 24.78 -39.20 34.56
CA GLY A 630 25.08 -40.62 34.50
C GLY A 630 24.03 -41.47 33.77
N PRO A 631 22.70 -41.25 33.94
CA PRO A 631 21.71 -42.02 33.19
C PRO A 631 21.86 -41.91 31.66
N VAL A 632 22.19 -40.72 31.14
CA VAL A 632 22.41 -40.55 29.70
C VAL A 632 23.74 -41.14 29.22
N ILE A 633 24.78 -41.12 30.06
CA ILE A 633 26.09 -41.75 29.77
C ILE A 633 25.93 -43.27 29.66
N TYR A 634 25.18 -43.88 30.59
CA TYR A 634 24.83 -45.30 30.53
C TYR A 634 23.99 -45.64 29.30
N ALA A 635 23.04 -44.78 28.92
CA ALA A 635 22.26 -44.97 27.70
C ALA A 635 23.13 -44.85 26.43
N TRP A 636 24.16 -44.00 26.45
CA TRP A 636 25.16 -43.89 25.37
C TRP A 636 25.98 -45.15 25.20
N ILE A 637 26.52 -45.70 26.30
CA ILE A 637 27.27 -46.96 26.30
C ILE A 637 26.40 -48.09 25.76
N ASP A 638 25.19 -48.25 26.31
CA ASP A 638 24.25 -49.31 25.94
C ASP A 638 23.81 -49.21 24.46
N PHE A 639 23.63 -47.99 23.94
CA PHE A 639 23.37 -47.79 22.51
C PHE A 639 24.58 -48.20 21.66
N MET A 640 25.78 -47.72 21.97
CA MET A 640 26.99 -48.04 21.21
C MET A 640 27.28 -49.55 21.23
N GLU A 641 27.05 -50.23 22.36
CA GLU A 641 27.19 -51.68 22.46
C GLU A 641 26.19 -52.42 21.59
N LYS A 642 24.91 -52.03 21.61
CA LYS A 642 23.89 -52.61 20.72
C LYS A 642 24.18 -52.38 19.24
N GLN A 643 24.83 -51.28 18.90
CA GLN A 643 25.23 -51.01 17.52
C GLN A 643 26.39 -51.91 17.06
N LYS A 644 27.17 -52.56 17.95
CA LYS A 644 28.25 -53.48 17.52
C LYS A 644 27.75 -54.56 16.57
N ASP A 645 26.55 -55.07 16.82
CA ASP A 645 25.93 -56.15 16.03
C ASP A 645 25.56 -55.71 14.61
N GLU A 646 25.33 -54.40 14.41
CA GLU A 646 24.93 -53.81 13.12
C GLU A 646 26.13 -53.55 12.18
N PHE A 647 27.36 -53.51 12.70
CA PHE A 647 28.57 -53.29 11.91
C PHE A 647 29.15 -54.62 11.40
N ILE A 648 29.83 -54.59 10.25
CA ILE A 648 30.43 -55.77 9.62
C ILE A 648 31.50 -56.42 10.52
N ASN A 649 32.31 -55.61 11.21
CA ASN A 649 33.33 -56.05 12.16
C ASN A 649 33.58 -54.98 13.24
N GLU A 650 34.26 -55.38 14.32
CA GLU A 650 34.59 -54.49 15.44
C GLU A 650 35.50 -53.33 15.05
N GLU A 651 36.34 -53.48 14.02
CA GLU A 651 37.23 -52.41 13.54
C GLU A 651 36.43 -51.24 12.93
N HIS A 652 35.35 -51.54 12.20
CA HIS A 652 34.45 -50.54 11.65
C HIS A 652 33.61 -49.86 12.71
N TRP A 653 33.13 -50.61 13.72
CA TRP A 653 32.49 -50.04 14.90
C TRP A 653 33.47 -49.12 15.66
N GLY A 654 34.71 -49.57 15.83
CA GLY A 654 35.74 -48.82 16.54
C GLY A 654 36.11 -47.50 15.85
N LYS A 655 36.16 -47.48 14.52
CA LYS A 655 36.37 -46.23 13.77
C LYS A 655 35.27 -45.18 14.00
N GLU A 656 34.06 -45.60 14.34
CA GLU A 656 32.92 -44.69 14.53
C GLU A 656 32.70 -44.33 16.01
N TYR A 657 32.79 -45.30 16.92
CA TYR A 657 32.34 -45.15 18.31
C TYR A 657 33.42 -45.34 19.38
N LEU A 658 34.64 -45.81 19.06
CA LEU A 658 35.64 -46.17 20.09
C LEU A 658 36.02 -45.00 21.00
N HIS A 659 36.17 -43.81 20.43
CA HIS A 659 36.56 -42.62 21.18
C HIS A 659 35.47 -42.22 22.18
N ASP A 660 34.22 -42.15 21.72
CA ASP A 660 33.06 -41.79 22.54
C ASP A 660 32.77 -42.85 23.61
N TYR A 661 32.91 -44.13 23.26
CA TYR A 661 32.76 -45.25 24.18
C TYR A 661 33.80 -45.23 25.32
N LYS A 662 35.07 -44.98 25.00
CA LYS A 662 36.13 -44.85 26.01
C LYS A 662 35.88 -43.67 26.94
N ALA A 663 35.56 -42.50 26.39
CA ALA A 663 35.27 -41.31 27.20
C ALA A 663 34.08 -41.54 28.15
N ALA A 664 33.02 -42.19 27.67
CA ALA A 664 31.83 -42.51 28.47
C ALA A 664 32.16 -43.52 29.59
N THR A 665 32.87 -44.61 29.27
CA THR A 665 33.24 -45.65 30.24
C THR A 665 34.24 -45.16 31.28
N ASP A 666 35.23 -44.35 30.87
CA ASP A 666 36.18 -43.72 31.79
C ASP A 666 35.50 -42.78 32.77
N THR A 667 34.49 -42.02 32.31
CA THR A 667 33.71 -41.13 33.19
C THR A 667 33.00 -41.91 34.31
N LEU A 668 32.50 -43.12 34.01
CA LEU A 668 31.80 -43.94 35.00
C LEU A 668 32.71 -44.54 36.07
N LYS A 669 34.04 -44.60 35.85
CA LYS A 669 35.00 -45.07 36.87
C LYS A 669 35.03 -44.17 38.10
N TYR A 670 34.63 -42.92 37.94
CA TYR A 670 34.58 -41.92 39.01
C TYR A 670 33.26 -41.93 39.80
N PHE A 671 32.30 -42.79 39.44
CA PHE A 671 31.01 -42.89 40.14
C PHE A 671 31.10 -43.96 41.22
N ASN A 672 30.44 -43.74 42.36
CA ASN A 672 30.28 -44.79 43.36
C ASN A 672 29.19 -45.80 42.95
N GLU A 673 29.11 -46.93 43.66
CA GLU A 673 28.21 -48.02 43.30
C GLU A 673 26.71 -47.65 43.39
N ASP A 674 26.33 -46.79 44.34
CA ASP A 674 24.95 -46.32 44.45
C ASP A 674 24.55 -45.41 43.29
N GLU A 675 25.49 -44.56 42.85
CA GLU A 675 25.33 -43.73 41.66
C GLU A 675 25.22 -44.57 40.40
N LYS A 676 26.09 -45.57 40.23
CA LYS A 676 26.03 -46.50 39.10
C LYS A 676 24.68 -47.21 39.02
N ARG A 677 24.22 -47.82 40.13
CA ARG A 677 22.91 -48.50 40.21
C ARG A 677 21.76 -47.56 39.87
N PHE A 678 21.78 -46.33 40.40
CA PHE A 678 20.77 -45.33 40.08
C PHE A 678 20.78 -44.98 38.58
N CYS A 679 21.97 -44.72 38.02
CA CYS A 679 22.11 -44.33 36.63
C CYS A 679 21.67 -45.43 35.66
N GLU A 680 22.04 -46.67 35.95
CA GLU A 680 21.64 -47.83 35.17
C GLU A 680 20.13 -48.06 35.19
N LYS A 681 19.48 -47.92 36.36
CA LYS A 681 18.02 -48.01 36.49
C LYS A 681 17.29 -46.92 35.70
N GLU A 682 17.89 -45.75 35.58
CA GLU A 682 17.26 -44.56 35.01
C GLU A 682 17.63 -44.32 33.53
N LYS A 683 18.58 -45.09 32.98
CA LYS A 683 19.11 -44.91 31.61
C LYS A 683 18.03 -44.95 30.53
N TYR A 684 16.98 -45.75 30.75
CA TYR A 684 15.90 -45.94 29.78
C TYR A 684 15.19 -44.63 29.39
N LYS A 685 15.20 -43.64 30.27
CA LYS A 685 14.60 -42.32 30.04
C LYS A 685 15.29 -41.53 28.92
N HIS A 686 16.50 -41.92 28.53
CA HIS A 686 17.36 -41.18 27.62
C HIS A 686 17.67 -41.90 26.30
N PHE A 687 17.15 -43.12 26.07
CA PHE A 687 17.46 -43.87 24.85
C PHE A 687 17.08 -43.16 23.55
N GLU A 688 15.88 -42.57 23.47
CA GLU A 688 15.45 -41.86 22.25
C GLU A 688 16.31 -40.62 21.97
N PHE A 689 16.73 -39.91 23.02
CA PHE A 689 17.66 -38.79 22.90
C PHE A 689 19.02 -39.24 22.38
N VAL A 690 19.58 -40.29 22.97
CA VAL A 690 20.85 -40.90 22.55
C VAL A 690 20.79 -41.35 21.09
N LYS A 691 19.74 -42.08 20.71
CA LYS A 691 19.51 -42.58 19.36
C LYS A 691 19.45 -41.45 18.34
N MET A 692 18.87 -40.30 18.69
CA MET A 692 18.80 -39.13 17.81
C MET A 692 20.17 -38.45 17.63
N ILE A 693 20.96 -38.35 18.70
CA ILE A 693 22.26 -37.65 18.69
C ILE A 693 23.35 -38.47 18.01
N LEU A 694 23.43 -39.78 18.29
CA LEU A 694 24.45 -40.68 17.73
C LEU A 694 24.08 -41.26 16.34
N LYS A 695 22.89 -40.92 15.79
CA LYS A 695 22.47 -41.37 14.44
C LYS A 695 23.26 -40.76 13.28
N ARG A 696 24.27 -39.94 13.53
CA ARG A 696 24.97 -39.22 12.45
C ARG A 696 25.92 -40.16 11.70
N THR A 697 25.61 -40.34 10.41
CA THR A 697 26.51 -40.70 9.30
C THR A 697 27.24 -42.05 9.36
N VAL A 698 26.52 -43.14 9.63
CA VAL A 698 27.02 -44.45 9.17
C VAL A 698 26.94 -44.48 7.63
N LYS A 699 28.09 -44.46 6.95
CA LYS A 699 28.14 -44.70 5.49
C LYS A 699 27.57 -46.10 5.24
N ILE A 700 26.57 -46.19 4.36
CA ILE A 700 25.78 -47.40 4.06
C ILE A 700 26.65 -48.65 3.80
N GLY A 701 27.89 -48.49 3.32
CA GLY A 701 28.84 -49.60 3.09
C GLY A 701 29.57 -50.17 4.33
N LYS A 702 29.25 -49.74 5.56
CA LYS A 702 29.88 -50.25 6.81
C LYS A 702 28.94 -51.11 7.67
N LEU A 703 27.66 -51.17 7.32
CA LEU A 703 26.65 -51.96 8.02
C LEU A 703 26.56 -53.34 7.38
N LYS A 704 26.21 -54.36 8.17
CA LYS A 704 25.77 -55.64 7.58
C LYS A 704 24.55 -55.33 6.71
N SER A 705 24.62 -55.66 5.41
CA SER A 705 23.46 -55.55 4.52
C SER A 705 22.33 -56.39 5.11
N ALA A 706 21.16 -55.77 5.34
CA ALA A 706 19.96 -56.48 5.73
C ALA A 706 19.52 -57.46 4.63
#